data_AF-A0A5N6QVV9-F1
#
_entry.id   AF-A0A5N6QVV9-F1
#
_cell.length_a   1.000
_cell.length_b   1.000
_cell.length_c   1.000
_cell.angle_alpha   90.00
_cell.angle_beta   90.00
_cell.angle_gamma   90.00
#
_symmetry.space_group_name_H-M   'P 1'
#
loop_
_entity.id
_entity.type
_entity.pdbx_description
1 polymer ?
#
loop_
_entity_poly.entity_id
_entity_poly.type
_entity_poly.pdbx_seq_one_letter_code
_entity_poly.pdbx_strand_id
1 'polypeptide(L)'
;MADQELDPSAPPCLCLISAFLAMEPTDSLVTLSRVCGGGSVTEGVQRFIWDHCLSRVKCSMQAGKFHVPYLKNFLKKLITEVELNHGVVLDELYEQYAYYMTSLKDNLVKGNARVRKCVSFLFPDGCFELPSCPNSRKLVVPLQCSLNMLEGDTGCSVWPSSLFLSEFILSFPELFSNKSCFEVGSGVGLVGICLAHVNASKVTLSDGDLLTLMNLKLNLESNKLSIETDGPERTPGDPNMVKCVHLPWESASENELQDLRPDVVLGADIIYDPVCLPHLVRVLAILLNQNKSMDGKVNGINQWNADDNCDGFDSKVNGANQWNPNADCDGFDKTICDPTSNSGSRKGPPPMAYITFVIRNTNTFNQFLSLVGQANITITDLTESHKPISLLPYMQSYNRSEEPSYLLLFQTTFRHQQMAEQKEVMEAEVIHSWSAPRSLSTSLMYSFAQRNDIEVLDEPLYANFVRVTGLDRPYREELLSKMESDGNKVVKQVIFGPGRKKYRFAKHIAKQRVCGLPSDLMKKGKHFILIRNPLDILPSFDKVVSPSFLELGLAELVSIYNDLRELGRAPPVIDSADLQRDPEATLHGLCDELDIPFQDAMLKWEAGPKPIDGLWAPWWYKSVHKSTGFEQPRKYPLPFPFPLYDLLEQSLPLYNMLRRHVKQTSCLLKSPLPPPDLPVPANEKLLAWVGDEILPRDSAKVSVFDSVVQGGDSVWEGLRVYSGKIFKLEEHLDRMFDSAKALAFNNVPTREEIKEAIFSTLIRNAMFDNAHIRLSLTRGKKVTSGMSPAFNLYGCTLIVLPEWKPPVYDNTHGITLVTATTRRNSPNNLDSKIHHNNLLNNILAKIEGNNAKAEDAIMLDKDGYVSETNATNIFLVKKGRVLTPHADYCLPGITRATVMDLVVKEKLVLEERRISLSEFHTADEVWTTGTMGELTPAVKIDGRIIGNGQVGPVTLRLQNVYKKMTEESGVPIPTYVKS
;
A
#
# COMPACT_ATOMS: atom_id res chain seq x y z
N MET A 1 -31.52 -31.75 27.72
CA MET A 1 -30.97 -33.05 27.31
C MET A 1 -29.57 -33.11 27.90
N ALA A 2 -29.21 -34.23 28.53
CA ALA A 2 -27.92 -34.36 29.22
C ALA A 2 -26.75 -34.02 28.29
N ASP A 3 -25.82 -33.18 28.75
CA ASP A 3 -24.56 -32.87 28.07
C ASP A 3 -23.80 -34.18 27.83
N GLN A 4 -23.85 -34.67 26.60
CA GLN A 4 -23.06 -35.81 26.18
C GLN A 4 -21.61 -35.33 26.07
N GLU A 5 -20.74 -35.88 26.92
CA GLU A 5 -19.30 -35.60 26.87
C GLU A 5 -18.77 -35.99 25.47
N LEU A 6 -18.24 -35.01 24.75
CA LEU A 6 -17.80 -35.20 23.37
C LEU A 6 -16.53 -36.05 23.34
N ASP A 7 -16.58 -37.21 22.68
CA ASP A 7 -15.43 -38.11 22.55
C ASP A 7 -14.33 -37.45 21.68
N PRO A 8 -13.12 -37.22 22.22
CA PRO A 8 -12.01 -36.62 21.46
C PRO A 8 -11.49 -37.50 20.32
N SER A 9 -11.85 -38.78 20.30
CA SER A 9 -11.53 -39.71 19.20
C SER A 9 -12.57 -39.70 18.08
N ALA A 10 -13.74 -39.07 18.30
CA ALA A 10 -14.75 -38.93 17.26
C ALA A 10 -14.24 -38.05 16.10
N PRO A 11 -14.50 -38.40 14.83
CA PRO A 11 -13.91 -37.71 13.68
C PRO A 11 -14.12 -36.18 13.66
N PRO A 12 -15.33 -35.63 13.93
CA PRO A 12 -15.54 -34.18 13.95
C PRO A 12 -14.68 -33.45 14.99
N CYS A 13 -14.52 -34.05 16.16
CA CYS A 13 -13.85 -33.42 17.29
C CYS A 13 -12.32 -33.65 17.22
N LEU A 14 -11.87 -34.76 16.63
CA LEU A 14 -10.47 -34.97 16.23
C LEU A 14 -10.02 -33.99 15.13
N CYS A 15 -10.90 -33.69 14.17
CA CYS A 15 -10.68 -32.65 13.15
C CYS A 15 -10.53 -31.27 13.79
N LEU A 16 -11.40 -30.90 14.74
CA LEU A 16 -11.33 -29.63 15.46
C LEU A 16 -10.00 -29.49 16.23
N ILE A 17 -9.59 -30.51 16.99
CA ILE A 17 -8.29 -30.51 17.70
C ILE A 17 -7.13 -30.35 16.71
N SER A 18 -7.16 -31.11 15.61
CA SER A 18 -6.08 -31.10 14.63
C SER A 18 -5.98 -29.76 13.88
N ALA A 19 -7.12 -29.14 13.54
CA ALA A 19 -7.17 -27.79 12.97
C ALA A 19 -6.63 -26.73 13.93
N PHE A 20 -6.97 -26.83 15.22
CA PHE A 20 -6.47 -25.92 16.23
C PHE A 20 -4.94 -26.01 16.36
N LEU A 21 -4.40 -27.23 16.39
CA LEU A 21 -2.95 -27.46 16.48
C LEU A 21 -2.19 -27.13 15.20
N ALA A 22 -2.83 -27.20 14.04
CA ALA A 22 -2.29 -26.73 12.76
C ALA A 22 -2.36 -25.19 12.60
N MET A 23 -3.05 -24.51 13.53
CA MET A 23 -3.33 -23.07 13.51
C MET A 23 -4.12 -22.62 12.27
N GLU A 24 -5.18 -23.35 11.92
CA GLU A 24 -6.10 -22.96 10.85
C GLU A 24 -6.77 -21.59 11.14
N PRO A 25 -7.12 -20.80 10.11
CA PRO A 25 -7.93 -19.60 10.24
C PRO A 25 -9.12 -19.78 11.18
N THR A 26 -9.39 -18.73 11.95
CA THR A 26 -10.36 -18.79 13.05
C THR A 26 -11.78 -19.05 12.57
N ASP A 27 -12.13 -18.67 11.34
CA ASP A 27 -13.43 -19.01 10.72
C ASP A 27 -13.57 -20.51 10.46
N SER A 28 -12.50 -21.18 10.01
CA SER A 28 -12.47 -22.64 9.81
C SER A 28 -12.65 -23.38 11.14
N LEU A 29 -12.00 -22.89 12.21
CA LEU A 29 -12.21 -23.45 13.54
C LEU A 29 -13.64 -23.29 14.03
N VAL A 30 -14.27 -22.13 13.81
CA VAL A 30 -15.68 -21.92 14.18
C VAL A 30 -16.60 -22.86 13.39
N THR A 31 -16.34 -23.03 12.08
CA THR A 31 -17.07 -24.00 11.25
C THR A 31 -16.93 -25.43 11.78
N LEU A 32 -15.70 -25.88 12.07
CA LEU A 32 -15.45 -27.20 12.67
C LEU A 32 -16.08 -27.35 14.07
N SER A 33 -16.16 -26.27 14.83
CA SER A 33 -16.85 -26.24 16.12
C SER A 33 -18.33 -26.50 15.95
N ARG A 34 -18.99 -25.86 14.95
CA ARG A 34 -20.39 -26.17 14.60
C ARG A 34 -20.56 -27.62 14.18
N VAL A 35 -19.65 -28.17 13.38
CA VAL A 35 -19.73 -29.58 12.92
C VAL A 35 -19.62 -30.56 14.10
N CYS A 36 -18.70 -30.34 15.05
CA CYS A 36 -18.60 -31.15 16.27
C CYS A 36 -19.87 -31.01 17.16
N GLY A 37 -20.59 -29.88 17.10
CA GLY A 37 -21.86 -29.66 17.79
C GLY A 37 -23.14 -29.96 17.02
N GLY A 38 -23.07 -30.59 15.84
CA GLY A 38 -24.26 -30.94 15.04
C GLY A 38 -24.96 -29.76 14.36
N GLY A 39 -24.23 -28.66 14.10
CA GLY A 39 -24.70 -27.48 13.37
C GLY A 39 -24.59 -26.17 14.15
N SER A 40 -24.33 -26.23 15.46
CA SER A 40 -24.18 -25.06 16.33
C SER A 40 -23.05 -25.24 17.34
N VAL A 41 -22.58 -24.14 17.93
CA VAL A 41 -21.57 -24.19 19.00
C VAL A 41 -22.30 -24.32 20.35
N THR A 42 -22.57 -25.56 20.76
CA THR A 42 -23.26 -25.87 22.02
C THR A 42 -22.34 -25.68 23.23
N GLU A 43 -22.91 -25.65 24.43
CA GLU A 43 -22.15 -25.61 25.69
C GLU A 43 -21.14 -26.77 25.81
N GLY A 44 -21.53 -27.98 25.39
CA GLY A 44 -20.63 -29.13 25.30
C GLY A 44 -19.43 -28.92 24.36
N VAL A 45 -19.64 -28.25 23.21
CA VAL A 45 -18.54 -27.88 22.30
C VAL A 45 -17.63 -26.83 22.92
N GLN A 46 -18.21 -25.82 23.61
CA GLN A 46 -17.43 -24.80 24.32
C GLN A 46 -16.53 -25.44 25.39
N ARG A 47 -17.06 -26.37 26.20
CA ARG A 47 -16.28 -27.15 27.19
C ARG A 47 -15.20 -28.00 26.52
N PHE A 48 -15.53 -28.67 25.42
CA PHE A 48 -14.56 -29.46 24.67
C PHE A 48 -13.38 -28.62 24.14
N ILE A 49 -13.64 -27.42 23.60
CA ILE A 49 -12.60 -26.48 23.17
C ILE A 49 -11.75 -26.04 24.35
N TRP A 50 -12.39 -25.76 25.49
CA TRP A 50 -11.68 -25.44 26.72
C TRP A 50 -10.73 -26.57 27.13
N ASP A 51 -11.22 -27.82 27.21
CA ASP A 51 -10.45 -28.94 27.75
C ASP A 51 -9.38 -29.49 26.80
N HIS A 52 -9.64 -29.49 25.50
CA HIS A 52 -8.77 -30.14 24.52
C HIS A 52 -7.95 -29.17 23.67
N CYS A 53 -8.37 -27.91 23.55
CA CYS A 53 -7.64 -26.90 22.77
C CYS A 53 -6.96 -25.87 23.68
N LEU A 54 -7.64 -25.32 24.69
CA LEU A 54 -7.15 -24.16 25.45
C LEU A 54 -6.43 -24.54 26.76
N SER A 55 -6.93 -25.50 27.53
CA SER A 55 -6.36 -25.90 28.84
C SER A 55 -5.06 -26.69 28.69
N ARG A 56 -4.94 -27.49 27.61
CA ARG A 56 -3.67 -28.16 27.23
C ARG A 56 -2.54 -27.17 26.91
N VAL A 57 -2.88 -25.96 26.48
CA VAL A 57 -1.91 -24.87 26.27
C VAL A 57 -1.42 -24.31 27.62
N LYS A 58 -2.28 -24.27 28.67
CA LYS A 58 -1.90 -23.87 30.05
C LYS A 58 -0.91 -24.83 30.71
N CYS A 59 -1.04 -26.16 30.54
CA CYS A 59 -0.09 -27.12 31.12
C CYS A 59 1.31 -27.09 30.50
N SER A 60 1.47 -26.48 29.32
CA SER A 60 2.76 -26.35 28.62
C SER A 60 3.49 -25.03 28.89
N MET A 61 3.06 -24.25 29.90
CA MET A 61 3.60 -22.93 30.24
C MET A 61 5.07 -22.89 30.72
N GLN A 62 5.85 -23.94 30.45
CA GLN A 62 7.30 -23.85 30.26
C GLN A 62 7.63 -23.99 28.76
N ALA A 63 7.28 -22.95 27.99
CA ALA A 63 7.95 -22.46 26.78
C ALA A 63 6.93 -21.70 25.92
N GLY A 64 7.20 -20.44 25.58
CA GLY A 64 6.37 -19.59 24.71
C GLY A 64 6.18 -20.12 23.29
N LYS A 65 5.38 -21.17 23.12
CA LYS A 65 5.26 -21.96 21.87
C LYS A 65 4.00 -21.69 21.04
N PHE A 66 2.99 -20.99 21.55
CA PHE A 66 1.73 -20.69 20.84
C PHE A 66 1.50 -19.18 20.67
N HIS A 67 0.96 -18.78 19.52
CA HIS A 67 0.78 -17.37 19.15
C HIS A 67 -0.41 -16.73 19.87
N VAL A 68 -0.14 -15.83 20.81
CA VAL A 68 -1.17 -15.15 21.63
C VAL A 68 -2.21 -14.38 20.80
N PRO A 69 -1.85 -13.58 19.77
CA PRO A 69 -2.83 -12.91 18.92
C PRO A 69 -3.78 -13.87 18.19
N TYR A 70 -3.31 -15.06 17.82
CA TYR A 70 -4.15 -16.08 17.19
C TYR A 70 -5.21 -16.61 18.17
N LEU A 71 -4.81 -16.94 19.40
CA LEU A 71 -5.73 -17.41 20.44
C LEU A 71 -6.78 -16.35 20.81
N LYS A 72 -6.36 -15.09 20.91
CA LYS A 72 -7.27 -13.95 21.12
C LYS A 72 -8.31 -13.85 20.01
N ASN A 73 -7.88 -13.89 18.75
CA ASN A 73 -8.79 -13.78 17.61
C ASN A 73 -9.74 -14.97 17.50
N PHE A 74 -9.28 -16.18 17.82
CA PHE A 74 -10.12 -17.37 17.86
C PHE A 74 -11.21 -17.24 18.93
N LEU A 75 -10.83 -16.91 20.16
CA LEU A 75 -11.77 -16.71 21.27
C LEU A 75 -12.79 -15.62 20.96
N LYS A 76 -12.35 -14.48 20.42
CA LYS A 76 -13.28 -13.40 20.01
C LYS A 76 -14.34 -13.92 19.04
N LYS A 77 -13.94 -14.62 17.98
CA LYS A 77 -14.88 -15.13 16.98
C LYS A 77 -15.80 -16.21 17.54
N LEU A 78 -15.27 -17.10 18.39
CA LEU A 78 -16.06 -18.13 19.05
C LEU A 78 -17.14 -17.53 19.96
N ILE A 79 -16.77 -16.53 20.77
CA ILE A 79 -17.69 -15.79 21.65
C ILE A 79 -18.78 -15.10 20.82
N THR A 80 -18.38 -14.32 19.81
CA THR A 80 -19.32 -13.62 18.93
C THR A 80 -20.27 -14.59 18.20
N GLU A 81 -19.78 -15.75 17.76
CA GLU A 81 -20.62 -16.78 17.14
C GLU A 81 -21.70 -17.29 18.10
N VAL A 82 -21.35 -17.57 19.36
CA VAL A 82 -22.31 -18.04 20.35
C VAL A 82 -23.33 -16.94 20.68
N GLU A 83 -22.89 -15.69 20.85
CA GLU A 83 -23.76 -14.54 21.12
C GLU A 83 -24.74 -14.25 19.98
N LEU A 84 -24.27 -14.27 18.72
CA LEU A 84 -25.10 -14.05 17.53
C LEU A 84 -26.21 -15.09 17.39
N ASN A 85 -25.98 -16.30 17.87
CA ASN A 85 -26.98 -17.38 17.89
C ASN A 85 -27.81 -17.40 19.20
N HIS A 86 -27.77 -16.32 19.99
CA HIS A 86 -28.46 -16.19 21.28
C HIS A 86 -28.08 -17.28 22.31
N GLY A 87 -26.90 -17.87 22.20
CA GLY A 87 -26.37 -18.85 23.14
C GLY A 87 -25.71 -18.20 24.37
N VAL A 88 -25.59 -18.96 25.46
CA VAL A 88 -24.83 -18.55 26.65
C VAL A 88 -23.37 -18.96 26.47
N VAL A 89 -22.47 -17.99 26.62
CA VAL A 89 -21.01 -18.20 26.54
C VAL A 89 -20.50 -18.61 27.91
N LEU A 90 -19.62 -19.60 27.97
CA LEU A 90 -18.95 -20.02 29.20
C LEU A 90 -18.07 -18.90 29.79
N ASP A 91 -18.18 -18.68 31.10
CA ASP A 91 -17.41 -17.65 31.81
C ASP A 91 -15.90 -17.86 31.64
N GLU A 92 -15.44 -19.12 31.60
CA GLU A 92 -14.04 -19.48 31.38
C GLU A 92 -13.49 -18.96 30.03
N LEU A 93 -14.33 -18.89 28.99
CA LEU A 93 -13.93 -18.35 27.69
C LEU A 93 -13.79 -16.82 27.75
N TYR A 94 -14.68 -16.14 28.48
CA TYR A 94 -14.57 -14.69 28.72
C TYR A 94 -13.34 -14.33 29.55
N GLU A 95 -13.10 -15.06 30.63
CA GLU A 95 -11.93 -14.89 31.49
C GLU A 95 -10.64 -15.06 30.70
N GLN A 96 -10.57 -16.10 29.85
CA GLN A 96 -9.39 -16.36 29.03
C GLN A 96 -9.21 -15.33 27.92
N TYR A 97 -10.29 -14.84 27.31
CA TYR A 97 -10.22 -13.75 26.35
C TYR A 97 -9.76 -12.43 27.02
N ALA A 98 -10.28 -12.11 28.20
CA ALA A 98 -9.87 -10.96 29.00
C ALA A 98 -8.39 -11.06 29.42
N TYR A 99 -7.91 -12.26 29.78
CA TYR A 99 -6.50 -12.51 30.06
C TYR A 99 -5.60 -12.21 28.85
N TYR A 100 -5.98 -12.64 27.63
CA TYR A 100 -5.20 -12.29 26.43
C TYR A 100 -5.30 -10.82 26.05
N MET A 101 -6.43 -10.15 26.32
CA MET A 101 -6.59 -8.72 26.10
C MET A 101 -5.70 -7.87 27.02
N THR A 102 -5.46 -8.31 28.24
CA THR A 102 -4.69 -7.59 29.26
C THR A 102 -3.19 -7.90 29.22
N SER A 103 -2.81 -9.13 28.85
CA SER A 103 -1.39 -9.56 28.73
C SER A 103 -0.66 -9.05 27.48
N LEU A 104 -1.37 -8.47 26.50
CA LEU A 104 -0.80 -7.88 25.28
C LEU A 104 -0.04 -6.55 25.49
N LYS A 105 -0.02 -6.00 26.70
CA LYS A 105 0.60 -4.70 26.98
C LYS A 105 2.14 -4.71 27.06
N ASP A 106 2.79 -5.88 27.13
CA ASP A 106 4.23 -5.94 27.47
C ASP A 106 5.18 -6.63 26.48
N ASN A 107 4.77 -7.02 25.27
CA ASN A 107 5.70 -7.67 24.32
C ASN A 107 5.60 -7.10 22.89
N LEU A 108 6.02 -5.85 22.72
CA LEU A 108 6.48 -5.30 21.43
C LEU A 108 7.98 -5.54 21.29
N VAL A 109 8.41 -6.81 21.27
CA VAL A 109 9.79 -7.14 20.90
C VAL A 109 9.80 -7.42 19.41
N LYS A 110 10.41 -6.50 18.64
CA LYS A 110 10.80 -6.71 17.24
C LYS A 110 11.85 -7.82 17.19
N GLY A 111 11.42 -9.05 16.93
CA GLY A 111 12.27 -10.19 16.61
C GLY A 111 11.44 -11.26 15.90
N ASN A 112 12.05 -12.01 14.98
CA ASN A 112 11.40 -13.01 14.11
C ASN A 112 10.58 -14.02 14.94
N ALA A 113 9.28 -13.76 15.11
CA ALA A 113 8.43 -14.58 15.94
C ALA A 113 8.18 -15.94 15.24
N ARG A 114 8.80 -17.00 15.77
CA ARG A 114 8.58 -18.39 15.33
C ARG A 114 7.43 -19.02 16.13
N VAL A 115 6.64 -19.86 15.49
CA VAL A 115 5.52 -20.61 16.09
C VAL A 115 5.62 -22.08 15.79
N ARG A 116 5.05 -22.91 16.68
CA ARG A 116 4.97 -24.35 16.45
C ARG A 116 3.59 -24.71 15.90
N LYS A 117 3.54 -25.22 14.67
CA LYS A 117 2.36 -25.85 14.06
C LYS A 117 2.49 -27.37 14.14
N CYS A 118 1.40 -28.10 14.33
CA CYS A 118 1.39 -29.57 14.25
C CYS A 118 0.45 -30.04 13.15
N VAL A 119 1.02 -30.46 12.02
CA VAL A 119 0.26 -31.02 10.89
C VAL A 119 -0.03 -32.49 11.19
N SER A 120 -1.31 -32.84 11.27
CA SER A 120 -1.77 -34.19 11.60
C SER A 120 -2.39 -34.88 10.38
N PHE A 121 -1.79 -35.92 9.81
CA PHE A 121 -2.43 -36.73 8.77
C PHE A 121 -3.32 -37.79 9.42
N LEU A 122 -4.63 -37.74 9.17
CA LEU A 122 -5.66 -38.61 9.72
C LEU A 122 -5.99 -39.72 8.72
N PHE A 123 -5.72 -40.97 9.08
CA PHE A 123 -5.93 -42.12 8.20
C PHE A 123 -7.35 -42.68 8.38
N PRO A 124 -8.17 -42.77 7.31
CA PRO A 124 -9.52 -43.32 7.37
C PRO A 124 -9.57 -44.79 7.82
N ASP A 125 -10.72 -45.19 8.37
CA ASP A 125 -11.00 -46.59 8.72
C ASP A 125 -10.86 -47.51 7.49
N GLY A 126 -10.09 -48.58 7.64
CA GLY A 126 -9.83 -49.56 6.57
C GLY A 126 -8.50 -49.39 5.82
N CYS A 127 -7.73 -48.33 6.07
CA CYS A 127 -6.42 -48.09 5.43
C CYS A 127 -5.26 -48.92 6.01
N PHE A 128 -5.51 -50.05 6.67
CA PHE A 128 -4.49 -50.87 7.34
C PHE A 128 -3.54 -51.59 6.37
N GLU A 129 -3.89 -51.66 5.09
CA GLU A 129 -3.10 -52.30 4.04
C GLU A 129 -2.02 -51.37 3.44
N LEU A 130 -2.06 -50.05 3.74
CA LEU A 130 -1.05 -49.10 3.29
C LEU A 130 0.22 -49.21 4.14
N PRO A 131 1.41 -49.40 3.53
CA PRO A 131 2.68 -49.45 4.26
C PRO A 131 2.99 -48.19 5.08
N SER A 132 2.39 -47.04 4.72
CA SER A 132 2.56 -45.75 5.38
C SER A 132 1.63 -45.53 6.59
N CYS A 133 0.65 -46.40 6.82
CA CYS A 133 -0.37 -46.21 7.86
C CYS A 133 0.20 -46.50 9.27
N PRO A 134 0.24 -45.52 10.20
CA PRO A 134 0.77 -45.74 11.55
C PRO A 134 -0.20 -46.55 12.41
N ASN A 135 0.34 -47.30 13.38
CA ASN A 135 -0.46 -48.03 14.39
C ASN A 135 -1.48 -47.13 15.12
N SER A 136 -1.23 -45.82 15.21
CA SER A 136 -2.05 -44.82 15.88
C SER A 136 -3.14 -44.17 15.01
N ARG A 137 -3.41 -44.62 13.76
CA ARG A 137 -4.35 -44.01 12.79
C ARG A 137 -4.13 -42.51 12.50
N LYS A 138 -3.03 -41.95 13.00
CA LYS A 138 -2.68 -40.54 12.93
C LYS A 138 -1.17 -40.41 12.90
N LEU A 139 -0.65 -39.67 11.92
CA LEU A 139 0.74 -39.20 11.87
C LEU A 139 0.75 -37.71 12.23
N VAL A 140 1.60 -37.31 13.18
CA VAL A 140 1.70 -35.90 13.62
C VAL A 140 3.10 -35.38 13.35
N VAL A 141 3.18 -34.30 12.56
CA VAL A 141 4.42 -33.64 12.17
C VAL A 141 4.46 -32.25 12.83
N PRO A 142 5.14 -32.08 13.97
CA PRO A 142 5.45 -30.77 14.52
C PRO A 142 6.45 -30.00 13.63
N LEU A 143 6.15 -28.73 13.33
CA LEU A 143 6.96 -27.83 12.52
C LEU A 143 7.08 -26.47 13.21
N GLN A 144 8.30 -25.97 13.31
CA GLN A 144 8.60 -24.58 13.64
C GLN A 144 8.52 -23.73 12.37
N CYS A 145 7.66 -22.71 12.41
CA CYS A 145 7.31 -21.86 11.28
C CYS A 145 7.49 -20.38 11.64
N SER A 146 7.73 -19.52 10.65
CA SER A 146 7.69 -18.06 10.84
C SER A 146 6.26 -17.51 10.85
N LEU A 147 6.04 -16.43 11.59
CA LEU A 147 4.84 -15.60 11.50
C LEU A 147 5.00 -14.40 10.57
N ASN A 148 6.25 -14.03 10.25
CA ASN A 148 6.55 -12.94 9.34
C ASN A 148 6.98 -13.51 7.99
N MET A 149 6.25 -13.17 6.93
CA MET A 149 6.57 -13.54 5.55
C MET A 149 7.42 -12.48 4.82
N LEU A 150 7.66 -11.32 5.43
CA LEU A 150 8.43 -10.21 4.85
C LEU A 150 9.69 -9.99 5.69
N GLU A 151 10.82 -10.59 5.28
CA GLU A 151 12.22 -10.41 5.76
C GLU A 151 13.02 -11.74 5.61
N GLY A 152 13.06 -12.36 4.41
CA GLY A 152 13.84 -13.59 4.16
C GLY A 152 13.30 -14.89 4.79
N ASP A 153 12.20 -14.82 5.55
CA ASP A 153 11.61 -15.95 6.28
C ASP A 153 10.50 -16.70 5.50
N THR A 154 10.33 -16.43 4.19
CA THR A 154 9.30 -17.06 3.35
C THR A 154 9.44 -18.58 3.27
N GLY A 155 10.66 -19.09 3.21
CA GLY A 155 10.97 -20.53 3.24
C GLY A 155 10.66 -21.20 4.58
N CYS A 156 10.53 -20.42 5.66
CA CYS A 156 10.16 -20.91 6.99
C CYS A 156 8.63 -21.02 7.21
N SER A 157 7.82 -21.04 6.14
CA SER A 157 6.35 -21.18 6.21
C SER A 157 5.86 -22.50 5.59
N VAL A 158 4.69 -22.98 6.02
CA VAL A 158 4.02 -24.15 5.41
C VAL A 158 3.21 -23.67 4.20
N TRP A 159 3.37 -24.35 3.06
CA TRP A 159 2.73 -24.00 1.80
C TRP A 159 1.67 -25.03 1.40
N PRO A 160 0.57 -24.64 0.70
CA PRO A 160 -0.46 -25.57 0.27
C PRO A 160 0.08 -26.74 -0.56
N SER A 161 1.08 -26.48 -1.43
CA SER A 161 1.68 -27.49 -2.30
C SER A 161 2.50 -28.53 -1.53
N SER A 162 3.12 -28.16 -0.41
CA SER A 162 3.87 -29.12 0.41
C SER A 162 2.92 -30.02 1.21
N LEU A 163 1.77 -29.51 1.67
CA LEU A 163 0.71 -30.33 2.29
C LEU A 163 0.17 -31.38 1.31
N PHE A 164 -0.11 -30.98 0.07
CA PHE A 164 -0.61 -31.89 -0.96
C PHE A 164 0.44 -32.92 -1.40
N LEU A 165 1.69 -32.51 -1.57
CA LEU A 165 2.78 -33.43 -1.93
C LEU A 165 3.02 -34.46 -0.82
N SER A 166 2.91 -34.06 0.44
CA SER A 166 2.96 -34.98 1.58
C SER A 166 1.79 -35.98 1.58
N GLU A 167 0.56 -35.57 1.26
CA GLU A 167 -0.56 -36.51 1.11
C GLU A 167 -0.33 -37.48 -0.05
N PHE A 168 0.22 -36.99 -1.17
CA PHE A 168 0.59 -37.82 -2.32
C PHE A 168 1.61 -38.90 -1.91
N ILE A 169 2.67 -38.52 -1.21
CA ILE A 169 3.70 -39.45 -0.70
C ILE A 169 3.09 -40.50 0.23
N LEU A 170 2.24 -40.08 1.16
CA LEU A 170 1.62 -41.00 2.12
C LEU A 170 0.55 -41.90 1.49
N SER A 171 -0.08 -41.46 0.41
CA SER A 171 -1.11 -42.23 -0.32
C SER A 171 -0.50 -43.25 -1.28
N PHE A 172 0.70 -42.99 -1.81
CA PHE A 172 1.39 -43.83 -2.80
C PHE A 172 2.85 -44.16 -2.36
N PRO A 173 3.04 -44.80 -1.19
CA PRO A 173 4.37 -45.04 -0.63
C PRO A 173 5.27 -45.88 -1.55
N GLU A 174 4.71 -46.74 -2.39
CA GLU A 174 5.42 -47.59 -3.36
C GLU A 174 6.18 -46.80 -4.43
N LEU A 175 5.80 -45.56 -4.71
CA LEU A 175 6.51 -44.69 -5.67
C LEU A 175 7.83 -44.16 -5.11
N PHE A 176 7.98 -44.11 -3.79
CA PHE A 176 9.09 -43.46 -3.09
C PHE A 176 9.91 -44.43 -2.24
N SER A 177 9.30 -45.53 -1.78
CA SER A 177 9.97 -46.53 -0.95
C SER A 177 11.14 -47.16 -1.70
N ASN A 178 12.28 -47.30 -1.02
CA ASN A 178 13.54 -47.79 -1.59
C ASN A 178 14.09 -47.00 -2.79
N LYS A 179 13.65 -45.74 -2.97
CA LYS A 179 14.19 -44.81 -3.99
C LYS A 179 15.07 -43.73 -3.37
N SER A 180 16.03 -43.20 -4.12
CA SER A 180 16.78 -42.01 -3.75
C SER A 180 15.99 -40.77 -4.15
N CYS A 181 15.52 -40.00 -3.17
CA CYS A 181 14.66 -38.83 -3.37
C CYS A 181 15.41 -37.53 -3.09
N PHE A 182 15.28 -36.55 -3.99
CA PHE A 182 15.88 -35.22 -3.88
C PHE A 182 14.82 -34.13 -3.97
N GLU A 183 14.68 -33.30 -2.95
CA GLU A 183 13.73 -32.17 -2.97
C GLU A 183 14.46 -30.85 -3.26
N VAL A 184 13.97 -30.14 -4.28
CA VAL A 184 14.39 -28.77 -4.64
C VAL A 184 13.50 -27.78 -3.88
N GLY A 185 14.10 -26.88 -3.09
CA GLY A 185 13.35 -25.85 -2.36
C GLY A 185 12.51 -26.41 -1.21
N SER A 186 13.16 -27.06 -0.25
CA SER A 186 12.50 -27.85 0.81
C SER A 186 11.77 -27.05 1.89
N GLY A 187 12.03 -25.74 2.03
CA GLY A 187 11.35 -24.88 2.99
C GLY A 187 11.41 -25.43 4.43
N VAL A 188 10.25 -25.65 5.06
CA VAL A 188 10.16 -26.18 6.43
C VAL A 188 10.43 -27.68 6.57
N GLY A 189 10.54 -28.45 5.47
CA GLY A 189 10.94 -29.87 5.48
C GLY A 189 9.83 -30.91 5.58
N LEU A 190 8.57 -30.50 5.49
CA LEU A 190 7.42 -31.40 5.66
C LEU A 190 7.44 -32.59 4.68
N VAL A 191 7.80 -32.35 3.42
CA VAL A 191 7.89 -33.38 2.37
C VAL A 191 8.98 -34.40 2.69
N GLY A 192 10.17 -33.94 3.08
CA GLY A 192 11.28 -34.80 3.51
C GLY A 192 10.94 -35.70 4.70
N ILE A 193 10.19 -35.18 5.68
CA ILE A 193 9.72 -35.97 6.83
C ILE A 193 8.78 -37.09 6.37
N CYS A 194 7.88 -36.81 5.43
CA CYS A 194 6.99 -37.83 4.85
C CYS A 194 7.76 -38.86 4.01
N LEU A 195 8.80 -38.47 3.27
CA LEU A 195 9.66 -39.39 2.52
C LEU A 195 10.41 -40.37 3.42
N ALA A 196 10.94 -39.87 4.54
CA ALA A 196 11.55 -40.72 5.56
C ALA A 196 10.52 -41.70 6.16
N HIS A 197 9.32 -41.22 6.45
CA HIS A 197 8.22 -42.06 6.99
C HIS A 197 7.82 -43.22 6.06
N VAL A 198 7.92 -43.06 4.73
CA VAL A 198 7.62 -44.13 3.76
C VAL A 198 8.85 -44.98 3.37
N ASN A 199 9.95 -44.86 4.11
CA ASN A 199 11.20 -45.61 3.91
C ASN A 199 11.85 -45.39 2.53
N ALA A 200 11.99 -44.14 2.10
CA ALA A 200 12.88 -43.81 0.99
C ALA A 200 14.33 -44.23 1.33
N SER A 201 15.05 -44.82 0.36
CA SER A 201 16.42 -45.34 0.62
C SER A 201 17.46 -44.25 0.91
N LYS A 202 17.20 -43.03 0.41
CA LYS A 202 18.02 -41.84 0.63
C LYS A 202 17.14 -40.62 0.45
N VAL A 203 17.17 -39.69 1.40
CA VAL A 203 16.46 -38.40 1.31
C VAL A 203 17.48 -37.28 1.34
N THR A 204 17.47 -36.44 0.30
CA THR A 204 18.30 -35.23 0.23
C THR A 204 17.42 -34.01 0.02
N LEU A 205 17.53 -33.04 0.91
CA LEU A 205 16.72 -31.82 0.95
C LEU A 205 17.61 -30.62 0.65
N SER A 206 17.12 -29.65 -0.13
CA SER A 206 17.92 -28.50 -0.54
C SER A 206 17.17 -27.18 -0.44
N ASP A 207 17.89 -26.12 -0.08
CA ASP A 207 17.37 -24.74 -0.10
C ASP A 207 18.49 -23.75 -0.41
N GLY A 208 18.13 -22.62 -1.04
CA GLY A 208 19.07 -21.56 -1.40
C GLY A 208 19.33 -20.57 -0.26
N ASP A 209 18.43 -20.51 0.72
CA ASP A 209 18.54 -19.62 1.89
C ASP A 209 19.06 -20.37 3.13
N LEU A 210 20.08 -19.79 3.78
CA LEU A 210 20.74 -20.42 4.92
C LEU A 210 19.86 -20.44 6.17
N LEU A 211 18.99 -19.43 6.38
CA LEU A 211 18.09 -19.38 7.54
C LEU A 211 16.98 -20.43 7.43
N THR A 212 16.46 -20.62 6.22
CA THR A 212 15.52 -21.68 5.88
C THR A 212 16.16 -23.05 6.08
N LEU A 213 17.40 -23.25 5.62
CA LEU A 213 18.13 -24.49 5.83
C LEU A 213 18.38 -24.79 7.33
N MET A 214 18.65 -23.76 8.15
CA MET A 214 18.75 -23.92 9.61
C MET A 214 17.40 -24.33 10.24
N ASN A 215 16.31 -23.69 9.84
CA ASN A 215 14.96 -24.04 10.34
C ASN A 215 14.52 -25.44 9.90
N LEU A 216 14.85 -25.84 8.68
CA LEU A 216 14.66 -27.18 8.14
C LEU A 216 15.32 -28.23 9.05
N LYS A 217 16.60 -28.04 9.39
CA LYS A 217 17.35 -28.96 10.27
C LYS A 217 16.69 -29.09 11.65
N LEU A 218 16.28 -27.97 12.26
CA LEU A 218 15.54 -27.98 13.54
C LEU A 218 14.22 -28.77 13.47
N ASN A 219 13.51 -28.70 12.34
CA ASN A 219 12.30 -29.45 12.12
C ASN A 219 12.56 -30.95 11.95
N LEU A 220 13.63 -31.35 11.26
CA LEU A 220 14.03 -32.76 11.13
C LEU A 220 14.36 -33.36 12.50
N GLU A 221 15.16 -32.67 13.31
CA GLU A 221 15.51 -33.09 14.68
C GLU A 221 14.26 -33.19 15.56
N SER A 222 13.34 -32.22 15.47
CA SER A 222 12.06 -32.24 16.20
C SER A 222 11.16 -33.42 15.84
N ASN A 223 11.38 -34.02 14.66
CA ASN A 223 10.70 -35.22 14.16
C ASN A 223 11.55 -36.49 14.29
N LYS A 224 12.66 -36.44 15.05
CA LYS A 224 13.56 -37.58 15.35
C LYS A 224 14.27 -38.16 14.13
N LEU A 225 14.57 -37.33 13.12
CA LEU A 225 15.38 -37.71 11.97
C LEU A 225 16.84 -37.29 12.18
N SER A 226 17.77 -38.16 11.79
CA SER A 226 19.22 -37.91 11.90
C SER A 226 19.70 -37.10 10.69
N ILE A 227 20.55 -36.10 10.90
CA ILE A 227 21.07 -35.25 9.82
C ILE A 227 22.52 -35.64 9.51
N GLU A 228 22.82 -35.88 8.23
CA GLU A 228 24.20 -36.13 7.78
C GLU A 228 25.05 -34.85 7.97
N THR A 229 26.13 -34.92 8.76
CA THR A 229 27.08 -33.82 9.00
C THR A 229 28.39 -34.09 8.24
N ASP A 230 29.07 -33.04 7.74
CA ASP A 230 30.31 -33.14 6.95
C ASP A 230 31.55 -33.55 7.80
N GLY A 231 31.49 -34.71 8.45
CA GLY A 231 32.58 -35.32 9.23
C GLY A 231 33.01 -36.70 8.71
N PRO A 232 34.21 -37.22 9.07
CA PRO A 232 34.82 -38.39 8.42
C PRO A 232 34.31 -39.76 8.89
N GLU A 233 33.36 -39.85 9.83
CA GLU A 233 32.91 -41.13 10.37
C GLU A 233 31.56 -41.55 9.77
N ARG A 234 31.62 -42.43 8.75
CA ARG A 234 30.44 -43.08 8.15
C ARG A 234 30.03 -44.30 8.97
N THR A 235 28.82 -44.31 9.51
CA THR A 235 28.05 -45.54 9.76
C THR A 235 27.13 -45.79 8.56
N PRO A 236 27.43 -46.75 7.67
CA PRO A 236 26.61 -46.99 6.49
C PRO A 236 25.29 -47.67 6.88
N GLY A 237 24.15 -47.04 6.57
CA GLY A 237 22.85 -47.72 6.50
C GLY A 237 21.78 -47.36 7.54
N ASP A 238 21.82 -46.19 8.20
CA ASP A 238 20.67 -45.72 8.99
C ASP A 238 19.54 -45.23 8.04
N PRO A 239 18.37 -45.92 7.99
CA PRO A 239 17.26 -45.53 7.12
C PRO A 239 16.62 -44.18 7.50
N ASN A 240 16.92 -43.62 8.68
CA ASN A 240 16.40 -42.33 9.15
C ASN A 240 17.35 -41.15 8.89
N MET A 241 18.41 -41.34 8.10
CA MET A 241 19.40 -40.31 7.81
C MET A 241 18.98 -39.44 6.61
N VAL A 242 18.89 -38.12 6.83
CA VAL A 242 18.53 -37.12 5.82
C VAL A 242 19.71 -36.19 5.56
N LYS A 243 20.05 -35.99 4.28
CA LYS A 243 21.09 -35.05 3.86
C LYS A 243 20.47 -33.68 3.57
N CYS A 244 21.06 -32.60 4.10
CA CYS A 244 20.64 -31.22 3.80
C CYS A 244 21.74 -30.48 3.03
N VAL A 245 21.42 -29.88 1.88
CA VAL A 245 22.38 -29.23 0.98
C VAL A 245 21.99 -27.76 0.77
N HIS A 246 22.96 -26.85 0.88
CA HIS A 246 22.78 -25.46 0.46
C HIS A 246 22.91 -25.39 -1.06
N LEU A 247 21.84 -25.02 -1.77
CA LEU A 247 21.79 -25.05 -3.23
C LEU A 247 21.17 -23.77 -3.81
N PRO A 248 21.93 -22.67 -3.92
CA PRO A 248 21.51 -21.49 -4.67
C PRO A 248 21.43 -21.81 -6.18
N TRP A 249 20.23 -21.78 -6.75
CA TRP A 249 20.01 -22.24 -8.13
C TRP A 249 20.82 -21.47 -9.17
N GLU A 250 21.12 -20.19 -8.92
CA GLU A 250 21.82 -19.30 -9.84
C GLU A 250 23.29 -19.69 -10.03
N SER A 251 23.94 -20.14 -8.97
CA SER A 251 25.38 -20.48 -8.93
C SER A 251 25.67 -21.99 -8.84
N ALA A 252 24.65 -22.85 -8.71
CA ALA A 252 24.80 -24.30 -8.70
C ALA A 252 25.55 -24.82 -9.94
N SER A 253 26.64 -25.57 -9.72
CA SER A 253 27.47 -26.09 -10.80
C SER A 253 26.91 -27.39 -11.40
N GLU A 254 27.19 -27.63 -12.68
CA GLU A 254 26.70 -28.85 -13.36
C GLU A 254 27.28 -30.13 -12.74
N ASN A 255 28.55 -30.11 -12.30
CA ASN A 255 29.20 -31.26 -11.64
C ASN A 255 28.52 -31.60 -10.30
N GLU A 256 28.26 -30.59 -9.47
CA GLU A 256 27.60 -30.75 -8.17
C GLU A 256 26.20 -31.36 -8.30
N LEU A 257 25.45 -30.96 -9.33
CA LEU A 257 24.12 -31.50 -9.61
C LEU A 257 24.16 -32.92 -10.19
N GLN A 258 25.15 -33.24 -11.03
CA GLN A 258 25.32 -34.57 -11.62
C GLN A 258 25.73 -35.65 -10.59
N ASP A 259 26.39 -35.26 -9.51
CA ASP A 259 26.80 -36.17 -8.43
C ASP A 259 25.63 -36.64 -7.54
N LEU A 260 24.51 -35.91 -7.52
CA LEU A 260 23.35 -36.22 -6.68
C LEU A 260 22.59 -37.49 -7.12
N ARG A 261 22.52 -37.74 -8.43
CA ARG A 261 21.88 -38.90 -9.10
C ARG A 261 20.59 -39.42 -8.42
N PRO A 262 19.55 -38.58 -8.24
CA PRO A 262 18.30 -39.04 -7.64
C PRO A 262 17.53 -39.97 -8.58
N ASP A 263 16.78 -40.91 -8.00
CA ASP A 263 15.74 -41.67 -8.72
C ASP A 263 14.47 -40.83 -8.87
N VAL A 264 14.17 -40.00 -7.86
CA VAL A 264 12.99 -39.13 -7.80
C VAL A 264 13.39 -37.71 -7.40
N VAL A 265 12.95 -36.72 -8.16
CA VAL A 265 13.07 -35.30 -7.81
C VAL A 265 11.70 -34.79 -7.33
N LEU A 266 11.67 -33.99 -6.27
CA LEU A 266 10.45 -33.41 -5.71
C LEU A 266 10.57 -31.89 -5.63
N GLY A 267 9.43 -31.21 -5.72
CA GLY A 267 9.38 -29.76 -5.55
C GLY A 267 8.00 -29.30 -5.16
N ALA A 268 7.90 -28.59 -4.03
CA ALA A 268 6.66 -27.98 -3.59
C ALA A 268 6.75 -26.46 -3.75
N ASP A 269 5.90 -25.92 -4.61
CA ASP A 269 5.69 -24.47 -4.78
C ASP A 269 6.89 -23.67 -5.27
N ILE A 270 7.83 -24.32 -5.94
CA ILE A 270 9.09 -23.74 -6.46
C ILE A 270 8.92 -22.86 -7.71
N ILE A 271 7.70 -22.75 -8.25
CA ILE A 271 7.36 -21.94 -9.43
C ILE A 271 6.70 -20.63 -8.96
N TYR A 272 7.47 -19.80 -8.25
CA TYR A 272 6.94 -18.59 -7.59
C TYR A 272 7.50 -17.27 -8.15
N ASP A 273 8.78 -17.22 -8.52
CA ASP A 273 9.45 -16.02 -9.04
C ASP A 273 9.93 -16.22 -10.50
N PRO A 274 9.44 -15.42 -11.46
CA PRO A 274 9.93 -15.38 -12.85
C PRO A 274 11.44 -15.30 -13.04
N VAL A 275 12.16 -14.61 -12.15
CA VAL A 275 13.63 -14.43 -12.23
C VAL A 275 14.36 -15.75 -11.94
N CYS A 276 13.82 -16.56 -11.03
CA CYS A 276 14.39 -17.85 -10.65
C CYS A 276 14.12 -18.96 -11.68
N LEU A 277 13.13 -18.80 -12.57
CA LEU A 277 12.68 -19.88 -13.46
C LEU A 277 13.75 -20.39 -14.44
N PRO A 278 14.58 -19.57 -15.10
CA PRO A 278 15.65 -20.08 -15.97
C PRO A 278 16.65 -20.94 -15.19
N HIS A 279 16.97 -20.55 -13.96
CA HIS A 279 17.87 -21.28 -13.08
C HIS A 279 17.25 -22.59 -12.58
N LEU A 280 15.97 -22.56 -12.17
CA LEU A 280 15.22 -23.74 -11.78
C LEU A 280 15.13 -24.76 -12.93
N VAL A 281 14.78 -24.32 -14.14
CA VAL A 281 14.66 -25.21 -15.31
C VAL A 281 16.02 -25.81 -15.68
N ARG A 282 17.11 -25.04 -15.54
CA ARG A 282 18.48 -25.57 -15.69
C ARG A 282 18.77 -26.68 -14.67
N VAL A 283 18.47 -26.46 -13.39
CA VAL A 283 18.65 -27.46 -12.32
C VAL A 283 17.86 -28.74 -12.63
N LEU A 284 16.58 -28.61 -12.99
CA LEU A 284 15.73 -29.75 -13.36
C LEU A 284 16.26 -30.49 -14.59
N ALA A 285 16.70 -29.76 -15.63
CA ALA A 285 17.25 -30.37 -16.84
C ALA A 285 18.49 -31.22 -16.55
N ILE A 286 19.38 -30.76 -15.67
CA ILE A 286 20.61 -31.49 -15.29
C ILE A 286 20.27 -32.72 -14.45
N LEU A 287 19.40 -32.58 -13.44
CA LEU A 287 19.02 -33.71 -12.56
C LEU A 287 18.29 -34.83 -13.31
N LEU A 288 17.54 -34.47 -14.37
CA LEU A 288 16.78 -35.42 -15.19
C LEU A 288 17.58 -36.00 -16.36
N ASN A 289 18.66 -35.35 -16.80
CA ASN A 289 19.46 -35.77 -17.95
C ASN A 289 20.76 -36.49 -17.54
N GLN A 290 20.63 -37.74 -17.10
CA GLN A 290 21.76 -38.55 -16.63
C GLN A 290 22.51 -39.31 -17.75
N ASN A 291 22.21 -39.06 -19.03
CA ASN A 291 22.78 -39.83 -20.17
C ASN A 291 24.07 -39.26 -20.80
N LYS A 292 24.61 -38.14 -20.31
CA LYS A 292 25.96 -37.70 -20.70
C LYS A 292 27.03 -38.44 -19.88
N SER A 293 27.19 -39.72 -20.18
CA SER A 293 28.47 -40.38 -19.97
C SER A 293 29.49 -39.81 -20.97
N MET A 294 30.70 -39.59 -20.49
CA MET A 294 31.87 -39.04 -21.21
C MET A 294 31.95 -39.47 -22.68
N ASP A 295 31.98 -38.48 -23.58
CA ASP A 295 32.85 -38.53 -24.74
C ASP A 295 33.18 -37.11 -25.19
N GLY A 296 34.44 -36.75 -25.01
CA GLY A 296 34.96 -35.44 -25.37
C GLY A 296 35.06 -35.26 -26.88
N LYS A 297 34.54 -34.14 -27.38
CA LYS A 297 35.22 -33.30 -28.37
C LYS A 297 34.48 -31.97 -28.51
N VAL A 298 35.24 -30.92 -28.22
CA VAL A 298 34.92 -29.51 -28.43
C VAL A 298 34.59 -29.27 -29.90
N ASN A 299 33.47 -28.61 -30.17
CA ASN A 299 33.33 -27.69 -31.30
C ASN A 299 32.30 -26.62 -30.93
N GLY A 300 32.71 -25.36 -31.12
CA GLY A 300 32.19 -24.17 -30.47
C GLY A 300 30.73 -23.84 -30.80
N ILE A 301 30.05 -23.31 -29.78
CA ILE A 301 28.81 -22.56 -29.90
C ILE A 301 29.02 -21.22 -29.20
N ASN A 302 28.58 -20.17 -29.88
CA ASN A 302 28.85 -18.76 -29.63
C ASN A 302 28.52 -18.28 -28.21
N GLN A 303 29.44 -17.46 -27.71
CA GLN A 303 29.32 -16.63 -26.50
C GLN A 303 28.00 -15.84 -26.49
N TRP A 304 27.30 -15.89 -25.37
CA TRP A 304 26.32 -14.87 -25.00
C TRP A 304 27.10 -13.59 -24.68
N ASN A 305 27.02 -12.60 -25.56
CA ASN A 305 27.62 -11.29 -25.36
C ASN A 305 26.88 -10.57 -24.22
N ALA A 306 27.62 -10.30 -23.14
CA ALA A 306 27.34 -9.22 -22.23
C ALA A 306 28.11 -8.00 -22.74
N ASP A 307 27.39 -6.96 -23.18
CA ASP A 307 28.01 -5.68 -23.50
C ASP A 307 28.23 -4.88 -22.22
N ASP A 308 29.48 -4.43 -22.10
CA ASP A 308 30.00 -3.48 -21.12
C ASP A 308 29.31 -2.11 -21.22
N ASN A 309 29.06 -1.50 -20.06
CA ASN A 309 29.38 -0.10 -19.78
C ASN A 309 29.06 0.21 -18.32
N CYS A 310 30.08 0.54 -17.53
CA CYS A 310 30.11 1.61 -16.52
C CYS A 310 31.51 1.65 -15.87
N ASP A 311 32.28 2.66 -16.24
CA ASP A 311 33.55 3.07 -15.64
C ASP A 311 33.45 3.44 -14.15
N GLY A 312 34.57 3.26 -13.42
CA GLY A 312 35.11 4.36 -12.61
C GLY A 312 35.28 4.19 -11.09
N PHE A 313 36.53 3.90 -10.69
CA PHE A 313 37.28 4.40 -9.51
C PHE A 313 37.06 3.85 -8.08
N ASP A 314 38.00 2.96 -7.71
CA ASP A 314 39.08 3.15 -6.69
C ASP A 314 38.78 2.91 -5.18
N SER A 315 39.40 1.87 -4.60
CA SER A 315 40.50 2.03 -3.61
C SER A 315 40.93 0.71 -2.91
N LYS A 316 42.24 0.46 -3.00
CA LYS A 316 43.21 -0.29 -2.16
C LYS A 316 42.71 -1.05 -0.89
N VAL A 317 43.28 -2.24 -0.64
CA VAL A 317 44.41 -2.48 0.30
C VAL A 317 44.74 -4.00 0.44
N ASN A 318 46.00 -4.33 0.12
CA ASN A 318 46.97 -5.36 0.57
C ASN A 318 46.61 -6.61 1.41
N GLY A 319 47.33 -7.70 1.07
CA GLY A 319 48.07 -8.59 1.99
C GLY A 319 47.64 -10.07 1.91
N ALA A 320 48.23 -10.94 1.09
CA ALA A 320 49.55 -11.60 1.19
C ALA A 320 49.79 -12.44 2.47
N ASN A 321 49.82 -13.77 2.32
CA ASN A 321 50.84 -14.73 2.81
C ASN A 321 50.40 -16.17 2.43
N GLN A 322 51.10 -16.89 1.53
CA GLN A 322 52.28 -17.75 1.77
C GLN A 322 51.97 -18.96 2.69
N TRP A 323 52.38 -20.22 2.50
CA TRP A 323 53.27 -20.93 1.56
C TRP A 323 53.29 -22.44 1.98
N ASN A 324 52.85 -23.38 1.11
CA ASN A 324 53.54 -24.62 0.65
C ASN A 324 54.14 -25.68 1.66
N PRO A 325 54.70 -26.84 1.23
CA PRO A 325 54.05 -28.13 0.91
C PRO A 325 54.72 -29.36 1.60
N ASN A 326 54.29 -30.59 1.21
CA ASN A 326 55.06 -31.85 1.02
C ASN A 326 54.61 -33.12 1.77
N ALA A 327 54.84 -34.23 1.03
CA ALA A 327 55.02 -35.65 1.38
C ALA A 327 53.85 -36.55 0.94
N ASP A 328 53.95 -37.37 -0.12
CA ASP A 328 54.73 -38.62 -0.30
C ASP A 328 54.41 -39.65 0.82
N CYS A 329 54.16 -40.96 0.61
CA CYS A 329 54.24 -41.87 -0.52
C CYS A 329 53.68 -43.26 -0.11
N ASP A 330 53.75 -44.24 -1.02
CA ASP A 330 53.69 -45.71 -0.86
C ASP A 330 52.37 -46.39 -0.41
N GLY A 331 51.93 -47.56 -0.91
CA GLY A 331 52.48 -48.54 -1.85
C GLY A 331 51.94 -49.96 -1.54
N PHE A 332 51.85 -50.81 -2.58
CA PHE A 332 51.61 -52.29 -2.62
C PHE A 332 50.19 -52.87 -2.46
N ASP A 333 49.83 -54.05 -3.02
CA ASP A 333 49.96 -54.76 -4.32
C ASP A 333 49.19 -56.12 -4.13
N LYS A 334 48.73 -56.71 -5.25
CA LYS A 334 48.38 -58.14 -5.51
C LYS A 334 46.97 -58.72 -5.26
N THR A 335 46.21 -58.73 -6.37
CA THR A 335 45.70 -59.89 -7.17
C THR A 335 45.15 -61.16 -6.49
N ILE A 336 43.93 -61.56 -6.90
CA ILE A 336 43.53 -62.91 -7.39
C ILE A 336 42.35 -62.76 -8.39
N CYS A 337 42.33 -63.61 -9.42
CA CYS A 337 41.55 -63.53 -10.66
C CYS A 337 40.06 -63.95 -10.61
N ASP A 338 39.28 -63.29 -11.48
CA ASP A 338 38.05 -63.61 -12.26
C ASP A 338 37.30 -64.96 -12.02
N PRO A 339 35.95 -65.03 -12.15
CA PRO A 339 35.36 -64.86 -13.50
C PRO A 339 33.94 -64.25 -13.58
N THR A 340 33.59 -63.84 -14.80
CA THR A 340 32.24 -63.65 -15.37
C THR A 340 31.52 -62.32 -15.09
N SER A 341 31.70 -61.42 -16.05
CA SER A 341 30.63 -60.75 -16.81
C SER A 341 29.22 -60.76 -16.18
N ASN A 342 28.90 -59.67 -15.49
CA ASN A 342 27.66 -58.96 -15.78
C ASN A 342 27.86 -57.50 -15.42
N SER A 343 28.35 -56.72 -16.39
CA SER A 343 28.08 -55.28 -16.44
C SER A 343 26.59 -55.10 -16.67
N GLY A 344 25.80 -55.36 -15.63
CA GLY A 344 24.44 -54.89 -15.55
C GLY A 344 24.52 -53.38 -15.42
N SER A 345 24.48 -52.69 -16.57
CA SER A 345 24.00 -51.31 -16.61
C SER A 345 22.77 -51.28 -15.71
N ARG A 346 22.72 -50.43 -14.67
CA ARG A 346 21.46 -50.11 -14.02
C ARG A 346 20.56 -49.51 -15.10
N LYS A 347 19.83 -50.36 -15.83
CA LYS A 347 18.64 -49.99 -16.59
C LYS A 347 17.53 -49.80 -15.57
N GLY A 348 17.73 -48.84 -14.65
CA GLY A 348 16.62 -48.27 -13.91
C GLY A 348 15.80 -47.41 -14.88
N PRO A 349 14.50 -47.23 -14.63
CA PRO A 349 13.74 -46.20 -15.34
C PRO A 349 14.44 -44.83 -15.17
N PRO A 350 14.35 -43.93 -16.15
CA PRO A 350 14.95 -42.60 -16.06
C PRO A 350 14.43 -41.86 -14.82
N PRO A 351 15.23 -40.95 -14.24
CA PRO A 351 14.81 -40.16 -13.08
C PRO A 351 13.52 -39.39 -13.40
N MET A 352 12.62 -39.32 -12.42
CA MET A 352 11.31 -38.66 -12.56
C MET A 352 11.19 -37.50 -11.57
N ALA A 353 10.67 -36.34 -12.00
CA ALA A 353 10.31 -35.27 -11.08
C ALA A 353 8.80 -35.23 -10.81
N TYR A 354 8.41 -35.10 -9.54
CA TYR A 354 7.07 -34.78 -9.07
C TYR A 354 7.05 -33.37 -8.50
N ILE A 355 6.43 -32.44 -9.22
CA ILE A 355 6.35 -31.03 -8.79
C ILE A 355 4.90 -30.69 -8.52
N THR A 356 4.62 -30.19 -7.32
CA THR A 356 3.32 -29.62 -6.95
C THR A 356 3.49 -28.11 -6.81
N PHE A 357 2.53 -27.34 -7.31
CA PHE A 357 2.59 -25.89 -7.15
C PHE A 357 1.19 -25.29 -7.22
N VAL A 358 0.98 -24.16 -6.56
CA VAL A 358 -0.26 -23.38 -6.72
C VAL A 358 -0.04 -22.36 -7.83
N ILE A 359 -0.87 -22.38 -8.87
CA ILE A 359 -0.91 -21.34 -9.90
C ILE A 359 -1.43 -20.04 -9.25
N ARG A 360 -0.54 -19.28 -8.62
CA ARG A 360 -0.83 -17.92 -8.15
C ARG A 360 -0.77 -16.91 -9.29
N ASN A 361 0.08 -17.22 -10.26
CA ASN A 361 0.42 -16.36 -11.37
C ASN A 361 0.59 -17.22 -12.62
N THR A 362 -0.47 -17.29 -13.44
CA THR A 362 -0.49 -18.08 -14.69
C THR A 362 0.61 -17.65 -15.66
N ASN A 363 1.10 -16.40 -15.56
CA ASN A 363 2.25 -15.87 -16.32
C ASN A 363 3.56 -16.55 -15.92
N THR A 364 3.86 -16.61 -14.62
CA THR A 364 5.03 -17.31 -14.07
C THR A 364 4.98 -18.79 -14.46
N PHE A 365 3.80 -19.41 -14.36
CA PHE A 365 3.61 -20.80 -14.75
C PHE A 365 3.78 -21.02 -16.27
N ASN A 366 3.21 -20.16 -17.12
CA ASN A 366 3.39 -20.24 -18.58
C ASN A 366 4.85 -19.99 -19.00
N GLN A 367 5.57 -19.11 -18.31
CA GLN A 367 7.00 -18.91 -18.53
C GLN A 367 7.78 -20.17 -18.18
N PHE A 368 7.45 -20.82 -17.05
CA PHE A 368 8.00 -22.12 -16.69
C PHE A 368 7.73 -23.17 -17.78
N LEU A 369 6.48 -23.32 -18.25
CA LEU A 369 6.13 -24.24 -19.34
C LEU A 369 6.93 -23.95 -20.62
N SER A 370 7.12 -22.68 -20.98
CA SER A 370 7.93 -22.26 -22.14
C SER A 370 9.40 -22.64 -21.97
N LEU A 371 9.98 -22.38 -20.80
CA LEU A 371 11.40 -22.68 -20.52
C LEU A 371 11.63 -24.20 -20.47
N VAL A 372 10.72 -24.96 -19.86
CA VAL A 372 10.73 -26.42 -19.82
C VAL A 372 10.67 -26.99 -21.25
N GLY A 373 9.80 -26.44 -22.10
CA GLY A 373 9.72 -26.83 -23.52
C GLY A 373 10.99 -26.54 -24.31
N GLN A 374 11.67 -25.41 -24.03
CA GLN A 374 12.98 -25.08 -24.61
C GLN A 374 14.11 -25.99 -24.07
N ALA A 375 14.00 -26.44 -22.82
CA ALA A 375 14.95 -27.32 -22.16
C ALA A 375 14.73 -28.81 -22.46
N ASN A 376 13.90 -29.15 -23.45
CA ASN A 376 13.58 -30.52 -23.85
C ASN A 376 12.96 -31.39 -22.74
N ILE A 377 12.31 -30.76 -21.75
CA ILE A 377 11.59 -31.46 -20.69
C ILE A 377 10.12 -31.57 -21.10
N THR A 378 9.53 -32.76 -20.97
CA THR A 378 8.10 -33.02 -21.19
C THR A 378 7.38 -32.92 -19.86
N ILE A 379 6.17 -32.37 -19.81
CA ILE A 379 5.32 -32.33 -18.60
C ILE A 379 4.05 -33.16 -18.85
N THR A 380 3.71 -34.02 -17.88
CA THR A 380 2.43 -34.73 -17.81
C THR A 380 1.71 -34.31 -16.54
N ASP A 381 0.46 -33.86 -16.66
CA ASP A 381 -0.40 -33.54 -15.53
C ASP A 381 -1.00 -34.83 -14.94
N LEU A 382 -0.69 -35.10 -13.67
CA LEU A 382 -1.16 -36.28 -12.94
C LEU A 382 -2.32 -35.99 -11.99
N THR A 383 -2.75 -34.74 -11.87
CA THR A 383 -3.67 -34.23 -10.82
C THR A 383 -4.95 -35.05 -10.71
N GLU A 384 -5.59 -35.38 -11.83
CA GLU A 384 -6.81 -36.19 -11.86
C GLU A 384 -6.54 -37.70 -11.83
N SER A 385 -5.43 -38.14 -12.41
CA SER A 385 -5.10 -39.57 -12.56
C SER A 385 -4.60 -40.24 -11.29
N HIS A 386 -3.99 -39.48 -10.37
CA HIS A 386 -3.38 -39.98 -9.13
C HIS A 386 -3.76 -39.10 -7.95
N LYS A 387 -5.07 -38.98 -7.69
CA LYS A 387 -5.61 -38.17 -6.60
C LYS A 387 -5.23 -38.75 -5.23
N PRO A 388 -4.54 -38.00 -4.35
CA PRO A 388 -4.21 -38.46 -3.00
C PRO A 388 -5.45 -38.72 -2.13
N ILE A 389 -5.29 -39.55 -1.11
CA ILE A 389 -6.29 -39.70 -0.04
C ILE A 389 -6.38 -38.36 0.71
N SER A 390 -7.60 -37.93 1.04
CA SER A 390 -7.84 -36.72 1.84
C SER A 390 -7.51 -36.95 3.32
N LEU A 391 -6.22 -36.97 3.66
CA LEU A 391 -5.70 -37.23 5.01
C LEU A 391 -5.70 -35.96 5.89
N LEU A 392 -5.91 -34.77 5.32
CA LEU A 392 -6.02 -33.50 6.06
C LEU A 392 -7.43 -32.88 5.95
N PRO A 393 -8.52 -33.62 6.25
CA PRO A 393 -9.90 -33.16 6.02
C PRO A 393 -10.31 -31.95 6.89
N TYR A 394 -9.52 -31.61 7.90
CA TYR A 394 -9.75 -30.48 8.81
C TYR A 394 -9.10 -29.18 8.34
N MET A 395 -8.19 -29.20 7.35
CA MET A 395 -7.48 -28.02 6.87
C MET A 395 -8.32 -27.24 5.85
N GLN A 396 -9.42 -26.63 6.33
CA GLN A 396 -10.41 -25.97 5.48
C GLN A 396 -9.90 -24.67 4.83
N SER A 397 -8.90 -24.00 5.41
CA SER A 397 -8.35 -22.78 4.82
C SER A 397 -7.60 -23.00 3.52
N TYR A 398 -7.26 -24.25 3.27
CA TYR A 398 -6.66 -24.69 2.04
C TYR A 398 -7.71 -25.29 1.09
N ASN A 399 -8.98 -24.87 1.22
CA ASN A 399 -10.20 -25.43 0.60
C ASN A 399 -9.90 -26.15 -0.73
N ARG A 400 -10.05 -27.47 -0.69
CA ARG A 400 -9.57 -28.40 -1.72
C ARG A 400 -10.68 -28.91 -2.64
N SER A 401 -11.91 -28.43 -2.46
CA SER A 401 -13.10 -29.05 -3.05
C SER A 401 -13.96 -28.15 -3.95
N GLU A 402 -13.55 -26.90 -4.25
CA GLU A 402 -14.30 -26.06 -5.20
C GLU A 402 -13.54 -25.62 -6.46
N GLU A 403 -12.23 -25.83 -6.59
CA GLU A 403 -11.53 -25.70 -7.88
C GLU A 403 -10.27 -26.59 -7.96
N PRO A 404 -10.30 -27.73 -8.67
CA PRO A 404 -9.09 -28.51 -8.99
C PRO A 404 -8.10 -27.77 -9.91
N SER A 405 -8.44 -26.57 -10.38
CA SER A 405 -7.82 -25.84 -11.50
C SER A 405 -6.41 -25.31 -11.25
N TYR A 406 -5.96 -25.18 -10.00
CA TYR A 406 -4.76 -24.39 -9.66
C TYR A 406 -3.64 -25.15 -8.95
N LEU A 407 -3.88 -26.37 -8.46
CA LEU A 407 -2.83 -27.19 -7.84
C LEU A 407 -2.54 -28.35 -8.76
N LEU A 408 -1.41 -28.29 -9.46
CA LEU A 408 -1.05 -29.31 -10.46
C LEU A 408 0.11 -30.17 -9.96
N LEU A 409 0.02 -31.48 -10.20
CA LEU A 409 1.11 -32.44 -10.03
C LEU A 409 1.68 -32.80 -11.40
N PHE A 410 2.95 -32.48 -11.65
CA PHE A 410 3.61 -32.84 -12.90
C PHE A 410 4.57 -34.01 -12.77
N GLN A 411 4.57 -34.87 -13.78
CA GLN A 411 5.66 -35.80 -14.09
C GLN A 411 6.46 -35.27 -15.27
N THR A 412 7.80 -35.31 -15.19
CA THR A 412 8.66 -34.81 -16.28
C THR A 412 9.65 -35.83 -16.87
N THR A 413 9.84 -35.80 -18.20
CA THR A 413 10.77 -36.68 -18.96
C THR A 413 11.45 -35.98 -20.15
N PHE A 414 12.73 -36.25 -20.45
CA PHE A 414 13.53 -35.54 -21.46
C PHE A 414 13.35 -36.07 -22.91
N ARG A 415 13.28 -35.20 -23.94
CA ARG A 415 13.04 -35.57 -25.37
C ARG A 415 14.11 -35.02 -26.34
N HIS A 416 14.51 -35.78 -27.35
CA HIS A 416 15.41 -35.33 -28.43
C HIS A 416 14.63 -35.11 -29.75
N GLN A 417 14.65 -33.91 -30.35
CA GLN A 417 14.85 -33.68 -31.81
C GLN A 417 14.66 -32.23 -32.35
N GLN A 418 15.61 -31.89 -33.27
CA GLN A 418 15.66 -31.05 -34.50
C GLN A 418 14.85 -29.75 -34.72
N MET A 419 15.60 -28.72 -35.19
CA MET A 419 15.21 -27.34 -35.50
C MET A 419 14.65 -27.14 -36.93
N ALA A 420 13.83 -26.10 -37.10
CA ALA A 420 13.46 -25.49 -38.38
C ALA A 420 13.64 -23.96 -38.34
N GLU A 421 14.00 -23.39 -39.49
CA GLU A 421 14.56 -22.05 -39.75
C GLU A 421 13.59 -20.87 -39.56
N GLN A 422 14.13 -19.71 -39.17
CA GLN A 422 13.43 -18.42 -39.06
C GLN A 422 13.74 -17.48 -40.24
N LYS A 423 12.74 -16.68 -40.64
CA LYS A 423 12.83 -15.54 -41.56
C LYS A 423 12.41 -14.26 -40.83
N GLU A 424 13.17 -13.18 -41.00
CA GLU A 424 12.92 -11.84 -40.44
C GLU A 424 11.68 -11.15 -41.03
N VAL A 425 10.90 -10.46 -40.18
CA VAL A 425 9.76 -9.59 -40.53
C VAL A 425 9.80 -8.33 -39.66
N MET A 426 9.51 -7.15 -40.23
CA MET A 426 9.49 -5.86 -39.50
C MET A 426 8.39 -5.81 -38.42
N GLU A 427 8.76 -5.44 -37.19
CA GLU A 427 7.83 -5.21 -36.06
C GLU A 427 7.24 -3.79 -36.09
N ALA A 428 5.93 -3.65 -35.84
CA ALA A 428 5.24 -2.35 -35.76
C ALA A 428 5.24 -1.80 -34.32
N GLU A 429 5.34 -0.48 -34.16
CA GLU A 429 5.38 0.16 -32.84
C GLU A 429 3.96 0.32 -32.26
N VAL A 430 3.72 -0.20 -31.04
CA VAL A 430 2.37 -0.28 -30.46
C VAL A 430 2.06 0.92 -29.54
N ILE A 431 0.84 1.45 -29.64
CA ILE A 431 0.28 2.49 -28.76
C ILE A 431 -0.93 1.91 -28.02
N HIS A 432 -0.85 1.85 -26.69
CA HIS A 432 -1.88 1.31 -25.82
C HIS A 432 -2.73 2.42 -25.21
N SER A 433 -4.04 2.35 -25.42
CA SER A 433 -5.04 3.23 -24.81
C SER A 433 -5.78 2.50 -23.71
N TRP A 434 -5.55 2.84 -22.45
CA TRP A 434 -6.25 2.25 -21.30
C TRP A 434 -7.41 3.12 -20.84
N SER A 435 -8.60 2.55 -20.66
CA SER A 435 -9.80 3.32 -20.27
C SER A 435 -10.80 2.52 -19.43
N ALA A 436 -11.68 3.22 -18.71
CA ALA A 436 -12.89 2.62 -18.14
C ALA A 436 -13.99 2.52 -19.22
N PRO A 437 -14.97 1.61 -19.11
CA PRO A 437 -16.12 1.58 -20.02
C PRO A 437 -16.81 2.95 -20.08
N ARG A 438 -17.41 3.27 -21.25
CA ARG A 438 -18.16 4.51 -21.48
C ARG A 438 -17.33 5.81 -21.32
N SER A 439 -16.00 5.74 -21.38
CA SER A 439 -15.09 6.89 -21.27
C SER A 439 -14.79 7.61 -22.61
N LEU A 440 -15.58 7.38 -23.67
CA LEU A 440 -15.30 7.81 -25.06
C LEU A 440 -14.11 7.11 -25.73
N SER A 441 -13.66 5.97 -25.21
CA SER A 441 -12.54 5.22 -25.78
C SER A 441 -12.78 4.76 -27.22
N THR A 442 -14.01 4.39 -27.59
CA THR A 442 -14.34 4.04 -28.98
C THR A 442 -14.28 5.23 -29.92
N SER A 443 -14.72 6.43 -29.48
CA SER A 443 -14.57 7.66 -30.28
C SER A 443 -13.09 7.99 -30.50
N LEU A 444 -12.26 7.80 -29.48
CA LEU A 444 -10.82 7.97 -29.60
C LEU A 444 -10.19 6.94 -30.54
N MET A 445 -10.66 5.69 -30.51
CA MET A 445 -10.24 4.66 -31.48
C MET A 445 -10.58 5.06 -32.92
N TYR A 446 -11.77 5.60 -33.18
CA TYR A 446 -12.16 6.08 -34.51
C TYR A 446 -11.31 7.25 -34.98
N SER A 447 -10.95 8.15 -34.07
CA SER A 447 -10.02 9.25 -34.29
C SER A 447 -8.64 8.75 -34.73
N PHE A 448 -8.04 7.81 -33.99
CA PHE A 448 -6.75 7.21 -34.37
C PHE A 448 -6.82 6.41 -35.68
N ALA A 449 -7.96 5.78 -35.98
CA ALA A 449 -8.17 5.04 -37.24
C ALA A 449 -8.15 5.92 -38.50
N GLN A 450 -8.29 7.25 -38.38
CA GLN A 450 -8.21 8.17 -39.52
C GLN A 450 -6.78 8.44 -39.99
N ARG A 451 -5.78 8.05 -39.18
CA ARG A 451 -4.39 8.28 -39.53
C ARG A 451 -3.92 7.33 -40.60
N ASN A 452 -3.13 7.83 -41.54
CA ASN A 452 -2.61 7.03 -42.65
C ASN A 452 -1.47 6.05 -42.26
N ASP A 453 -0.88 6.22 -41.07
CA ASP A 453 0.30 5.52 -40.56
C ASP A 453 -0.01 4.53 -39.42
N ILE A 454 -1.29 4.37 -39.07
CA ILE A 454 -1.77 3.51 -37.97
C ILE A 454 -2.69 2.40 -38.47
N GLU A 455 -2.58 1.23 -37.85
CA GLU A 455 -3.63 0.21 -37.83
C GLU A 455 -4.20 0.05 -36.42
N VAL A 456 -5.46 -0.39 -36.30
CA VAL A 456 -6.22 -0.31 -35.03
C VAL A 456 -6.72 -1.69 -34.60
N LEU A 457 -6.61 -1.98 -33.31
CA LEU A 457 -7.19 -3.14 -32.63
C LEU A 457 -8.22 -2.69 -31.59
N ASP A 458 -9.45 -3.20 -31.70
CA ASP A 458 -10.53 -2.97 -30.74
C ASP A 458 -10.54 -4.07 -29.68
N GLU A 459 -10.20 -3.73 -28.43
CA GLU A 459 -10.18 -4.60 -27.24
C GLU A 459 -9.63 -6.02 -27.50
N PRO A 460 -8.37 -6.15 -27.98
CA PRO A 460 -7.80 -7.45 -28.34
C PRO A 460 -7.73 -8.44 -27.17
N LEU A 461 -7.75 -7.94 -25.92
CA LEU A 461 -7.73 -8.75 -24.70
C LEU A 461 -9.12 -9.25 -24.26
N TYR A 462 -10.21 -8.84 -24.92
CA TYR A 462 -11.56 -9.09 -24.38
C TYR A 462 -11.94 -10.57 -24.38
N ALA A 463 -11.55 -11.34 -25.41
CA ALA A 463 -11.78 -12.78 -25.44
C ALA A 463 -11.00 -13.51 -24.33
N ASN A 464 -9.77 -13.07 -24.05
CA ASN A 464 -9.00 -13.58 -22.92
C ASN A 464 -9.67 -13.27 -21.58
N PHE A 465 -10.12 -12.02 -21.39
CA PHE A 465 -10.86 -11.60 -20.19
C PHE A 465 -12.11 -12.47 -19.96
N VAL A 466 -12.98 -12.60 -20.97
CA VAL A 466 -14.21 -13.41 -20.86
C VAL A 466 -13.92 -14.88 -20.58
N ARG A 467 -12.84 -15.42 -21.17
CA ARG A 467 -12.39 -16.79 -20.88
C ARG A 467 -11.93 -16.95 -19.43
N VAL A 468 -11.09 -16.03 -18.94
CA VAL A 468 -10.47 -16.11 -17.60
C VAL A 468 -11.48 -15.84 -16.50
N THR A 469 -12.37 -14.87 -16.67
CA THR A 469 -13.33 -14.50 -15.62
C THR A 469 -14.61 -15.32 -15.65
N GLY A 470 -14.82 -16.14 -16.68
CA GLY A 470 -16.07 -16.90 -16.88
C GLY A 470 -17.30 -16.00 -17.07
N LEU A 471 -17.12 -14.72 -17.40
CA LEU A 471 -18.20 -13.74 -17.39
C LEU A 471 -19.22 -14.06 -18.48
N ASP A 472 -20.48 -14.20 -18.07
CA ASP A 472 -21.56 -14.46 -19.02
C ASP A 472 -21.95 -13.19 -19.80
N ARG A 473 -21.97 -13.30 -21.13
CA ARG A 473 -22.33 -12.23 -22.06
C ARG A 473 -23.13 -12.84 -23.21
N PRO A 474 -24.11 -12.12 -23.77
CA PRO A 474 -24.93 -12.64 -24.88
C PRO A 474 -24.13 -13.12 -26.10
N TYR A 475 -22.93 -12.58 -26.30
CA TYR A 475 -22.02 -12.86 -27.41
C TYR A 475 -20.78 -13.68 -26.98
N ARG A 476 -20.79 -14.32 -25.81
CA ARG A 476 -19.65 -15.06 -25.24
C ARG A 476 -19.11 -16.15 -26.19
N GLU A 477 -19.98 -17.04 -26.65
CA GLU A 477 -19.59 -18.18 -27.50
C GLU A 477 -19.04 -17.72 -28.87
N GLU A 478 -19.65 -16.67 -29.43
CA GLU A 478 -19.18 -16.07 -30.69
C GLU A 478 -17.82 -15.38 -30.50
N LEU A 479 -17.61 -14.69 -29.38
CA LEU A 479 -16.34 -14.03 -29.04
C LEU A 479 -15.20 -15.06 -28.91
N LEU A 480 -15.42 -16.13 -28.14
CA LEU A 480 -14.40 -17.16 -27.88
C LEU A 480 -14.07 -18.02 -29.11
N SER A 481 -15.02 -18.16 -30.06
CA SER A 481 -14.79 -18.90 -31.30
C SER A 481 -14.08 -18.08 -32.38
N LYS A 482 -14.27 -16.75 -32.40
CA LYS A 482 -13.74 -15.88 -33.46
C LYS A 482 -12.47 -15.11 -33.09
N MET A 483 -12.17 -14.94 -31.81
CA MET A 483 -10.99 -14.19 -31.35
C MET A 483 -10.02 -15.11 -30.58
N GLU A 484 -8.73 -14.83 -30.71
CA GLU A 484 -7.71 -15.50 -29.90
C GLU A 484 -7.95 -15.17 -28.43
N SER A 485 -8.08 -16.21 -27.61
CA SER A 485 -8.40 -16.10 -26.18
C SER A 485 -7.17 -16.35 -25.30
N ASP A 486 -6.09 -16.91 -25.84
CA ASP A 486 -4.82 -17.09 -25.14
C ASP A 486 -4.06 -15.77 -25.03
N GLY A 487 -4.02 -15.21 -23.81
CA GLY A 487 -3.39 -13.92 -23.54
C GLY A 487 -1.92 -13.85 -23.97
N ASN A 488 -1.17 -14.96 -23.93
CA ASN A 488 0.21 -14.98 -24.41
C ASN A 488 0.27 -14.79 -25.93
N LYS A 489 -0.60 -15.49 -26.66
CA LYS A 489 -0.70 -15.38 -28.12
C LYS A 489 -1.27 -14.02 -28.52
N VAL A 490 -2.28 -13.52 -27.81
CA VAL A 490 -2.80 -12.16 -28.05
C VAL A 490 -1.68 -11.13 -27.92
N VAL A 491 -0.90 -11.15 -26.84
CA VAL A 491 0.17 -10.16 -26.67
C VAL A 491 1.27 -10.35 -27.73
N LYS A 492 1.81 -11.56 -27.91
CA LYS A 492 2.97 -11.79 -28.79
C LYS A 492 2.64 -11.75 -30.28
N GLN A 493 1.48 -12.29 -30.68
CA GLN A 493 1.14 -12.53 -32.09
C GLN A 493 0.08 -11.56 -32.63
N VAL A 494 -0.77 -10.99 -31.77
CA VAL A 494 -1.81 -10.03 -32.21
C VAL A 494 -1.37 -8.59 -31.93
N ILE A 495 -1.01 -8.28 -30.69
CA ILE A 495 -0.59 -6.93 -30.27
C ILE A 495 0.80 -6.61 -30.83
N PHE A 496 1.79 -7.49 -30.63
CA PHE A 496 3.17 -7.30 -31.13
C PHE A 496 3.49 -8.12 -32.38
N GLY A 497 2.49 -8.73 -33.02
CA GLY A 497 2.70 -9.47 -34.27
C GLY A 497 3.10 -8.58 -35.46
N PRO A 498 3.40 -9.16 -36.63
CA PRO A 498 3.73 -8.42 -37.85
C PRO A 498 2.67 -7.36 -38.20
N GLY A 499 3.09 -6.15 -38.56
CA GLY A 499 2.18 -5.04 -38.90
C GLY A 499 2.32 -4.54 -40.32
N ARG A 500 1.26 -3.93 -40.87
CA ARG A 500 1.26 -3.33 -42.22
C ARG A 500 1.56 -1.84 -42.21
N LYS A 501 1.48 -1.22 -41.04
CA LYS A 501 1.64 0.21 -40.80
C LYS A 501 2.74 0.44 -39.78
N LYS A 502 3.26 1.68 -39.72
CA LYS A 502 4.35 2.05 -38.81
C LYS A 502 3.94 1.84 -37.35
N TYR A 503 2.71 2.23 -37.02
CA TYR A 503 2.18 2.18 -35.67
C TYR A 503 0.94 1.28 -35.61
N ARG A 504 0.67 0.74 -34.42
CA ARG A 504 -0.54 -0.02 -34.10
C ARG A 504 -1.20 0.52 -32.84
N PHE A 505 -2.45 0.97 -32.93
CA PHE A 505 -3.22 1.43 -31.79
C PHE A 505 -4.05 0.29 -31.21
N ALA A 506 -3.88 -0.01 -29.93
CA ALA A 506 -4.67 -1.01 -29.21
C ALA A 506 -5.55 -0.33 -28.16
N LYS A 507 -6.87 -0.35 -28.38
CA LYS A 507 -7.86 0.12 -27.41
C LYS A 507 -8.08 -0.96 -26.34
N HIS A 508 -7.85 -0.63 -25.08
CA HIS A 508 -8.07 -1.52 -23.94
C HIS A 508 -9.09 -0.95 -22.97
N ILE A 509 -9.92 -1.83 -22.39
CA ILE A 509 -10.66 -1.53 -21.17
C ILE A 509 -9.86 -2.08 -19.99
N ALA A 510 -9.58 -1.25 -18.99
CA ALA A 510 -8.61 -1.56 -17.93
C ALA A 510 -8.85 -2.91 -17.23
N LYS A 511 -10.13 -3.25 -16.95
CA LYS A 511 -10.52 -4.52 -16.35
C LYS A 511 -10.14 -5.77 -17.16
N GLN A 512 -9.87 -5.62 -18.46
CA GLN A 512 -9.43 -6.71 -19.33
C GLN A 512 -7.96 -7.10 -19.11
N ARG A 513 -7.20 -6.27 -18.38
CA ARG A 513 -5.86 -6.61 -17.92
C ARG A 513 -5.93 -7.60 -16.75
N VAL A 514 -6.32 -8.83 -17.06
CA VAL A 514 -6.36 -9.92 -16.09
C VAL A 514 -4.93 -10.38 -15.73
N CYS A 515 -4.79 -10.99 -14.56
CA CYS A 515 -3.54 -11.64 -14.15
C CYS A 515 -3.13 -12.71 -15.18
N GLY A 516 -1.84 -12.81 -15.51
CA GLY A 516 -1.36 -13.81 -16.47
C GLY A 516 -1.20 -13.34 -17.93
N LEU A 517 -1.18 -12.02 -18.19
CA LEU A 517 -0.78 -11.44 -19.48
C LEU A 517 0.73 -11.10 -19.52
N PRO A 518 1.48 -11.44 -20.59
CA PRO A 518 2.93 -11.21 -20.65
C PRO A 518 3.40 -9.82 -20.21
N SER A 519 4.52 -9.76 -19.50
CA SER A 519 5.09 -8.47 -19.04
C SER A 519 5.43 -7.51 -20.18
N ASP A 520 5.67 -8.04 -21.37
CA ASP A 520 5.83 -7.30 -22.63
C ASP A 520 4.70 -6.30 -22.87
N LEU A 521 3.46 -6.64 -22.47
CA LEU A 521 2.30 -5.77 -22.63
C LEU A 521 2.47 -4.43 -21.91
N MET A 522 3.24 -4.37 -20.81
CA MET A 522 3.50 -3.14 -20.05
C MET A 522 4.89 -2.56 -20.31
N LYS A 523 5.85 -3.39 -20.72
CA LYS A 523 7.24 -2.98 -20.96
C LYS A 523 7.48 -2.42 -22.36
N LYS A 524 6.71 -2.87 -23.35
CA LYS A 524 6.86 -2.50 -24.77
C LYS A 524 5.72 -1.60 -25.23
N GLY A 525 6.02 -0.74 -26.20
CA GLY A 525 5.07 0.22 -26.76
C GLY A 525 4.94 1.50 -25.93
N LYS A 526 4.09 2.40 -26.41
CA LYS A 526 3.73 3.67 -25.77
C LYS A 526 2.37 3.51 -25.09
N HIS A 527 2.19 4.06 -23.90
CA HIS A 527 0.95 3.91 -23.11
C HIS A 527 0.36 5.25 -22.75
N PHE A 528 -0.97 5.37 -22.79
CA PHE A 528 -1.69 6.49 -22.18
C PHE A 528 -3.01 6.02 -21.54
N ILE A 529 -3.55 6.85 -20.66
CA ILE A 529 -4.77 6.59 -19.91
C ILE A 529 -5.84 7.63 -20.27
N LEU A 530 -7.04 7.16 -20.63
CA LEU A 530 -8.24 7.97 -20.84
C LEU A 530 -9.20 7.80 -19.67
N ILE A 531 -9.44 8.88 -18.92
CA ILE A 531 -10.37 8.92 -17.78
C ILE A 531 -11.65 9.67 -18.13
N ARG A 532 -12.72 9.37 -17.39
CA ARG A 532 -13.97 10.12 -17.42
C ARG A 532 -14.55 10.17 -16.02
N ASN A 533 -15.20 11.26 -15.67
CA ASN A 533 -15.84 11.41 -14.37
C ASN A 533 -16.90 10.31 -14.16
N PRO A 534 -16.88 9.54 -13.05
CA PRO A 534 -17.88 8.53 -12.76
C PRO A 534 -19.32 9.04 -12.78
N LEU A 535 -19.54 10.33 -12.48
CA LEU A 535 -20.85 11.00 -12.62
C LEU A 535 -21.42 10.89 -14.04
N ASP A 536 -20.55 10.92 -15.06
CA ASP A 536 -20.93 10.85 -16.47
C ASP A 536 -20.88 9.41 -17.03
N ILE A 537 -20.10 8.53 -16.41
CA ILE A 537 -20.00 7.11 -16.78
C ILE A 537 -21.27 6.36 -16.33
N LEU A 538 -21.56 6.41 -15.03
CA LEU A 538 -22.51 5.53 -14.34
C LEU A 538 -23.92 5.51 -14.95
N PRO A 539 -24.58 6.66 -15.22
CA PRO A 539 -25.93 6.66 -15.78
C PRO A 539 -26.00 6.08 -17.20
N SER A 540 -24.87 6.08 -17.93
CA SER A 540 -24.79 5.53 -19.27
C SER A 540 -24.38 4.05 -19.28
N PHE A 541 -23.61 3.63 -18.27
CA PHE A 541 -23.12 2.27 -18.11
C PHE A 541 -24.25 1.34 -17.65
N ASP A 542 -25.08 1.80 -16.71
CA ASP A 542 -26.25 1.10 -16.18
C ASP A 542 -27.27 0.67 -17.25
N LYS A 543 -27.31 1.37 -18.39
CA LYS A 543 -28.19 1.04 -19.52
C LYS A 543 -27.73 -0.18 -20.33
N VAL A 544 -26.49 -0.61 -20.14
CA VAL A 544 -25.87 -1.69 -20.92
C VAL A 544 -25.60 -2.89 -20.02
N VAL A 545 -25.06 -2.66 -18.83
CA VAL A 545 -24.69 -3.68 -17.85
C VAL A 545 -24.93 -3.14 -16.44
N SER A 546 -25.38 -4.00 -15.53
CA SER A 546 -25.46 -3.67 -14.11
C SER A 546 -24.09 -3.21 -13.58
N PRO A 547 -23.95 -1.96 -13.13
CA PRO A 547 -22.67 -1.39 -12.80
C PRO A 547 -22.19 -1.93 -11.44
N SER A 548 -20.92 -2.31 -11.37
CA SER A 548 -20.23 -2.66 -10.14
C SER A 548 -18.86 -2.02 -10.12
N PHE A 549 -18.22 -1.95 -8.94
CA PHE A 549 -16.89 -1.38 -8.79
C PHE A 549 -15.86 -2.08 -9.69
N LEU A 550 -15.90 -3.42 -9.76
CA LEU A 550 -15.06 -4.22 -10.65
C LEU A 550 -15.40 -4.01 -12.13
N GLU A 551 -16.69 -3.87 -12.48
CA GLU A 551 -17.11 -3.68 -13.87
C GLU A 551 -16.68 -2.31 -14.44
N LEU A 552 -16.47 -1.30 -13.59
CA LEU A 552 -15.99 0.03 -13.98
C LEU A 552 -14.48 0.06 -14.32
N GLY A 553 -13.65 -0.74 -13.66
CA GLY A 553 -12.23 -0.82 -13.98
C GLY A 553 -11.37 0.38 -13.54
N LEU A 554 -11.86 1.25 -12.64
CA LEU A 554 -11.13 2.46 -12.21
C LEU A 554 -9.94 2.13 -11.29
N ALA A 555 -10.04 1.07 -10.48
CA ALA A 555 -8.95 0.60 -9.63
C ALA A 555 -7.80 0.03 -10.50
N GLU A 556 -8.16 -0.66 -11.59
CA GLU A 556 -7.23 -1.22 -12.56
C GLU A 556 -6.52 -0.11 -13.34
N LEU A 557 -7.19 1.00 -13.66
CA LEU A 557 -6.52 2.18 -14.24
C LEU A 557 -5.47 2.77 -13.30
N VAL A 558 -5.79 2.85 -12.01
CA VAL A 558 -4.85 3.29 -10.97
C VAL A 558 -3.65 2.35 -10.88
N SER A 559 -3.88 1.04 -10.88
CA SER A 559 -2.81 0.03 -10.89
C SER A 559 -1.94 0.17 -12.14
N ILE A 560 -2.53 0.30 -13.33
CA ILE A 560 -1.79 0.51 -14.59
C ILE A 560 -0.92 1.77 -14.52
N TYR A 561 -1.43 2.87 -13.99
CA TYR A 561 -0.67 4.11 -13.82
C TYR A 561 0.56 3.90 -12.91
N ASN A 562 0.37 3.24 -11.77
CA ASN A 562 1.46 2.97 -10.82
C ASN A 562 2.52 2.04 -11.40
N ASP A 563 2.11 0.94 -12.05
CA ASP A 563 3.04 -0.04 -12.64
C ASP A 563 3.91 0.61 -13.72
N LEU A 564 3.32 1.42 -14.60
CA LEU A 564 4.06 2.14 -15.65
C LEU A 564 5.02 3.19 -15.05
N ARG A 565 4.59 3.88 -13.98
CA ARG A 565 5.43 4.82 -13.24
C ARG A 565 6.63 4.13 -12.60
N GLU A 566 6.47 2.95 -12.01
CA GLU A 566 7.55 2.16 -11.42
C GLU A 566 8.54 1.66 -12.47
N LEU A 567 8.08 1.37 -13.69
CA LEU A 567 8.93 1.07 -14.85
C LEU A 567 9.66 2.31 -15.40
N GLY A 568 9.57 3.47 -14.74
CA GLY A 568 10.24 4.71 -15.11
C GLY A 568 9.51 5.54 -16.17
N ARG A 569 8.26 5.19 -16.52
CA ARG A 569 7.47 5.88 -17.57
C ARG A 569 6.08 6.25 -17.05
N ALA A 570 5.92 7.45 -16.48
CA ALA A 570 4.57 7.94 -16.16
C ALA A 570 3.75 8.13 -17.46
N PRO A 571 2.63 7.42 -17.67
CA PRO A 571 1.87 7.52 -18.91
C PRO A 571 1.10 8.85 -18.96
N PRO A 572 0.90 9.46 -20.14
CA PRO A 572 0.00 10.59 -20.30
C PRO A 572 -1.42 10.22 -19.85
N VAL A 573 -2.08 11.14 -19.13
CA VAL A 573 -3.46 10.98 -18.69
C VAL A 573 -4.30 12.09 -19.33
N ILE A 574 -5.37 11.71 -20.03
CA ILE A 574 -6.31 12.66 -20.65
C ILE A 574 -7.73 12.46 -20.10
N ASP A 575 -8.44 13.57 -19.90
CA ASP A 575 -9.86 13.53 -19.49
C ASP A 575 -10.77 13.66 -20.73
N SER A 576 -11.72 12.75 -20.84
CA SER A 576 -12.75 12.77 -21.88
C SER A 576 -13.54 14.09 -21.94
N ALA A 577 -13.71 14.79 -20.82
CA ALA A 577 -14.38 16.09 -20.79
C ALA A 577 -13.57 17.17 -21.52
N ASP A 578 -12.24 17.12 -21.41
CA ASP A 578 -11.34 18.02 -22.13
C ASP A 578 -11.37 17.69 -23.63
N LEU A 579 -11.33 16.40 -23.96
CA LEU A 579 -11.43 15.90 -25.34
C LEU A 579 -12.74 16.29 -26.03
N GLN A 580 -13.87 16.38 -25.32
CA GLN A 580 -15.14 16.85 -25.89
C GLN A 580 -15.19 18.38 -26.03
N ARG A 581 -14.51 19.12 -25.15
CA ARG A 581 -14.55 20.59 -25.13
C ARG A 581 -13.63 21.19 -26.19
N ASP A 582 -12.42 20.66 -26.32
CA ASP A 582 -11.39 21.12 -27.26
C ASP A 582 -10.60 19.91 -27.82
N PRO A 583 -11.19 19.16 -28.76
CA PRO A 583 -10.60 17.92 -29.25
C PRO A 583 -9.24 18.12 -29.91
N GLU A 584 -9.05 19.24 -30.62
CA GLU A 584 -7.82 19.57 -31.32
C GLU A 584 -6.66 19.80 -30.35
N ALA A 585 -6.85 20.66 -29.34
CA ALA A 585 -5.82 20.90 -28.34
C ALA A 585 -5.48 19.65 -27.52
N THR A 586 -6.49 18.85 -27.14
CA THR A 586 -6.26 17.60 -26.39
C THR A 586 -5.51 16.56 -27.21
N LEU A 587 -5.86 16.37 -28.49
CA LEU A 587 -5.18 15.40 -29.35
C LEU A 587 -3.77 15.85 -29.74
N HIS A 588 -3.54 17.14 -29.95
CA HIS A 588 -2.19 17.69 -30.13
C HIS A 588 -1.31 17.36 -28.92
N GLY A 589 -1.75 17.71 -27.71
CA GLY A 589 -0.99 17.42 -26.49
C GLY A 589 -0.72 15.93 -26.29
N LEU A 590 -1.71 15.07 -26.58
CA LEU A 590 -1.52 13.62 -26.52
C LEU A 590 -0.47 13.13 -27.54
N CYS A 591 -0.53 13.62 -28.79
CA CYS A 591 0.41 13.23 -29.84
C CYS A 591 1.85 13.65 -29.49
N ASP A 592 2.03 14.85 -28.95
CA ASP A 592 3.33 15.35 -28.50
C ASP A 592 3.91 14.49 -27.35
N GLU A 593 3.09 14.12 -26.36
CA GLU A 593 3.53 13.27 -25.26
C GLU A 593 3.82 11.82 -25.68
N LEU A 594 3.12 11.34 -26.71
CA LEU A 594 3.39 10.05 -27.33
C LEU A 594 4.50 10.12 -28.37
N ASP A 595 5.09 11.29 -28.64
CA ASP A 595 6.11 11.48 -29.68
C ASP A 595 5.68 10.86 -31.04
N ILE A 596 4.50 11.31 -31.51
CA ILE A 596 3.93 11.00 -32.84
C ILE A 596 3.39 12.29 -33.48
N PRO A 597 3.39 12.44 -34.81
CA PRO A 597 2.85 13.64 -35.45
C PRO A 597 1.32 13.68 -35.35
N PHE A 598 0.75 14.82 -34.98
CA PHE A 598 -0.69 15.07 -35.09
C PHE A 598 -1.15 15.09 -36.57
N GLN A 599 -2.37 14.64 -36.85
CA GLN A 599 -2.99 14.70 -38.18
C GLN A 599 -4.43 15.23 -38.06
N ASP A 600 -4.79 16.27 -38.82
CA ASP A 600 -6.14 16.88 -38.80
C ASP A 600 -7.28 15.88 -39.04
N ALA A 601 -7.00 14.82 -39.81
CA ALA A 601 -7.93 13.72 -40.08
C ALA A 601 -8.46 13.07 -38.80
N MET A 602 -7.72 13.13 -37.68
CA MET A 602 -8.11 12.58 -36.38
C MET A 602 -9.38 13.25 -35.81
N LEU A 603 -9.77 14.43 -36.27
CA LEU A 603 -10.89 15.19 -35.71
C LEU A 603 -12.27 14.76 -36.22
N LYS A 604 -12.34 14.05 -37.36
CA LYS A 604 -13.60 13.71 -38.02
C LYS A 604 -13.59 12.31 -38.60
N TRP A 605 -14.73 11.62 -38.55
CA TRP A 605 -14.92 10.30 -39.17
C TRP A 605 -16.32 10.17 -39.76
N GLU A 606 -16.52 9.21 -40.65
CA GLU A 606 -17.85 8.91 -41.19
C GLU A 606 -18.74 8.22 -40.14
N ALA A 607 -20.03 8.54 -40.13
CA ALA A 607 -21.00 7.83 -39.31
C ALA A 607 -21.19 6.37 -39.77
N GLY A 608 -21.75 5.53 -38.90
CA GLY A 608 -22.04 4.12 -39.15
C GLY A 608 -20.95 3.14 -38.68
N PRO A 609 -21.27 1.84 -38.66
CA PRO A 609 -20.37 0.78 -38.19
C PRO A 609 -19.09 0.72 -39.02
N LYS A 610 -17.98 0.29 -38.39
CA LYS A 610 -16.67 0.19 -39.03
C LYS A 610 -16.18 -1.25 -39.08
N PRO A 611 -15.40 -1.66 -40.10
CA PRO A 611 -14.82 -3.01 -40.15
C PRO A 611 -13.90 -3.35 -38.96
N ILE A 612 -13.36 -2.33 -38.29
CA ILE A 612 -12.51 -2.47 -37.10
C ILE A 612 -13.30 -2.63 -35.80
N ASP A 613 -14.63 -2.54 -35.84
CA ASP A 613 -15.47 -2.69 -34.66
C ASP A 613 -15.44 -4.13 -34.14
N GLY A 614 -15.27 -4.30 -32.82
CA GLY A 614 -15.39 -5.59 -32.17
C GLY A 614 -16.80 -6.19 -32.26
N LEU A 615 -16.90 -7.50 -32.04
CA LEU A 615 -18.16 -8.27 -32.13
C LEU A 615 -19.27 -7.74 -31.19
N TRP A 616 -18.89 -7.05 -30.12
CA TRP A 616 -19.81 -6.44 -29.14
C TRP A 616 -20.38 -5.08 -29.55
N ALA A 617 -19.96 -4.52 -30.70
CA ALA A 617 -20.42 -3.21 -31.17
C ALA A 617 -21.95 -3.02 -31.21
N PRO A 618 -22.78 -4.02 -31.57
CA PRO A 618 -24.25 -3.88 -31.56
C PRO A 618 -24.84 -3.50 -30.19
N TRP A 619 -24.15 -3.85 -29.09
CA TRP A 619 -24.57 -3.56 -27.73
C TRP A 619 -24.02 -2.22 -27.22
N TRP A 620 -22.77 -1.89 -27.57
CA TRP A 620 -22.04 -0.78 -26.96
C TRP A 620 -21.96 0.49 -27.81
N TYR A 621 -21.96 0.37 -29.15
CA TYR A 621 -21.49 1.43 -30.06
C TYR A 621 -22.59 2.25 -30.72
N LYS A 622 -23.86 2.05 -30.32
CA LYS A 622 -25.03 2.78 -30.87
C LYS A 622 -24.87 4.31 -30.87
N SER A 623 -24.16 4.89 -29.92
CA SER A 623 -23.91 6.34 -29.87
C SER A 623 -22.81 6.78 -30.83
N VAL A 624 -21.67 6.09 -30.86
CA VAL A 624 -20.53 6.47 -31.72
C VAL A 624 -20.82 6.22 -33.21
N HIS A 625 -21.66 5.23 -33.54
CA HIS A 625 -22.14 5.02 -34.91
C HIS A 625 -22.97 6.18 -35.46
N LYS A 626 -23.44 7.10 -34.61
CA LYS A 626 -24.15 8.31 -35.05
C LYS A 626 -23.27 9.55 -35.10
N SER A 627 -22.07 9.50 -34.52
CA SER A 627 -21.18 10.66 -34.44
C SER A 627 -20.27 10.75 -35.66
N THR A 628 -19.80 11.96 -35.94
CA THR A 628 -18.82 12.25 -37.00
C THR A 628 -17.54 12.91 -36.46
N GLY A 629 -17.42 12.99 -35.14
CA GLY A 629 -16.34 13.63 -34.39
C GLY A 629 -16.63 13.58 -32.88
N PHE A 630 -15.87 14.34 -32.09
CA PHE A 630 -16.13 14.52 -30.67
C PHE A 630 -17.24 15.56 -30.44
N GLU A 631 -18.37 15.13 -29.89
CA GLU A 631 -19.51 16.01 -29.60
C GLU A 631 -19.32 16.73 -28.26
N GLN A 632 -19.67 18.01 -28.20
CA GLN A 632 -19.70 18.74 -26.93
C GLN A 632 -20.71 18.12 -25.95
N PRO A 633 -20.41 18.11 -24.65
CA PRO A 633 -21.36 17.62 -23.65
C PRO A 633 -22.64 18.48 -23.66
N ARG A 634 -23.74 17.90 -23.19
CA ARG A 634 -25.00 18.64 -23.01
C ARG A 634 -24.77 19.84 -22.11
N LYS A 635 -25.40 20.98 -22.45
CA LYS A 635 -25.34 22.20 -21.63
C LYS A 635 -25.74 21.95 -20.16
N TYR A 636 -26.72 21.07 -19.94
CA TYR A 636 -27.19 20.68 -18.61
C TYR A 636 -27.16 19.16 -18.45
N PRO A 637 -26.66 18.63 -17.31
CA PRO A 637 -26.65 17.21 -17.05
C PRO A 637 -28.06 16.69 -16.73
N LEU A 638 -28.24 15.37 -16.83
CA LEU A 638 -29.45 14.70 -16.34
C LEU A 638 -29.34 14.46 -14.82
N PRO A 639 -30.46 14.24 -14.11
CA PRO A 639 -30.43 13.83 -12.71
C PRO A 639 -29.61 12.54 -12.53
N PHE A 640 -28.75 12.51 -11.50
CA PHE A 640 -27.97 11.33 -11.17
C PHE A 640 -28.85 10.26 -10.49
N PRO A 641 -28.83 8.98 -10.90
CA PRO A 641 -29.63 7.94 -10.28
C PRO A 641 -29.19 7.65 -8.84
N PHE A 642 -30.07 7.86 -7.86
CA PHE A 642 -29.78 7.65 -6.43
C PHE A 642 -29.21 6.25 -6.08
N PRO A 643 -29.69 5.12 -6.68
CA PRO A 643 -29.13 3.80 -6.40
C PRO A 643 -27.65 3.62 -6.76
N LEU A 644 -27.07 4.53 -7.55
CA LEU A 644 -25.66 4.48 -7.98
C LEU A 644 -24.75 5.35 -7.09
N TYR A 645 -25.28 5.98 -6.03
CA TYR A 645 -24.53 6.92 -5.21
C TYR A 645 -23.38 6.26 -4.46
N ASP A 646 -23.60 5.09 -3.85
CA ASP A 646 -22.54 4.35 -3.14
C ASP A 646 -21.39 3.98 -4.09
N LEU A 647 -21.74 3.57 -5.32
CA LEU A 647 -20.75 3.25 -6.34
C LEU A 647 -19.99 4.50 -6.82
N LEU A 648 -20.67 5.65 -6.93
CA LEU A 648 -20.04 6.93 -7.20
C LEU A 648 -19.05 7.30 -6.09
N GLU A 649 -19.45 7.18 -4.82
CA GLU A 649 -18.61 7.50 -3.66
C GLU A 649 -17.34 6.65 -3.63
N GLN A 650 -17.43 5.35 -3.94
CA GLN A 650 -16.28 4.46 -4.06
C GLN A 650 -15.37 4.81 -5.25
N SER A 651 -15.95 5.25 -6.36
CA SER A 651 -15.26 5.46 -7.64
C SER A 651 -14.56 6.82 -7.75
N LEU A 652 -15.15 7.86 -7.16
CA LEU A 652 -14.71 9.25 -7.34
C LEU A 652 -13.29 9.52 -6.81
N PRO A 653 -12.83 8.95 -5.67
CA PRO A 653 -11.46 9.10 -5.21
C PRO A 653 -10.42 8.60 -6.23
N LEU A 654 -10.68 7.47 -6.88
CA LEU A 654 -9.78 6.88 -7.89
C LEU A 654 -9.68 7.76 -9.14
N TYR A 655 -10.83 8.25 -9.64
CA TYR A 655 -10.86 9.22 -10.72
C TYR A 655 -10.10 10.50 -10.37
N ASN A 656 -10.35 11.07 -9.19
CA ASN A 656 -9.69 12.30 -8.75
C ASN A 656 -8.18 12.12 -8.61
N MET A 657 -7.70 10.93 -8.22
CA MET A 657 -6.29 10.63 -8.15
C MET A 657 -5.64 10.66 -9.55
N LEU A 658 -6.24 9.98 -10.54
CA LEU A 658 -5.75 10.01 -11.92
C LEU A 658 -5.88 11.41 -12.55
N ARG A 659 -6.97 12.14 -12.25
CA ARG A 659 -7.23 13.48 -12.78
C ARG A 659 -6.14 14.49 -12.40
N ARG A 660 -5.49 14.34 -11.24
CA ARG A 660 -4.36 15.19 -10.83
C ARG A 660 -3.16 15.11 -11.78
N HIS A 661 -3.09 14.04 -12.58
CA HIS A 661 -2.03 13.82 -13.56
C HIS A 661 -2.41 14.29 -14.99
N VAL A 662 -3.63 14.78 -15.20
CA VAL A 662 -4.03 15.38 -16.48
C VAL A 662 -3.34 16.72 -16.65
N LYS A 663 -2.59 16.89 -17.76
CA LYS A 663 -2.01 18.17 -18.14
C LYS A 663 -3.15 19.13 -18.53
N GLN A 664 -3.41 20.11 -17.68
CA GLN A 664 -4.59 20.97 -17.76
C GLN A 664 -4.62 21.81 -19.05
N THR A 665 -5.51 21.49 -20.00
CA THR A 665 -5.72 22.33 -21.19
C THR A 665 -6.85 23.34 -21.01
N SER A 666 -7.94 23.05 -20.30
CA SER A 666 -8.91 24.12 -19.96
C SER A 666 -9.74 23.81 -18.69
N CYS A 667 -9.90 24.81 -17.84
CA CYS A 667 -10.77 24.74 -16.67
C CYS A 667 -11.48 26.10 -16.54
N LEU A 668 -12.74 26.12 -16.11
CA LEU A 668 -13.43 27.35 -15.70
C LEU A 668 -12.70 28.09 -14.57
N LEU A 669 -11.75 27.42 -13.91
CA LEU A 669 -10.88 27.93 -12.85
C LEU A 669 -9.44 28.20 -13.31
N LYS A 670 -9.11 28.16 -14.61
CA LYS A 670 -7.80 28.64 -15.06
C LYS A 670 -7.75 30.13 -14.78
N SER A 671 -7.10 30.49 -13.67
CA SER A 671 -6.53 31.82 -13.55
C SER A 671 -5.62 32.00 -14.77
N PRO A 672 -5.74 33.09 -15.53
CA PRO A 672 -4.81 33.38 -16.63
C PRO A 672 -3.38 33.66 -16.11
N LEU A 673 -3.20 33.73 -14.79
CA LEU A 673 -1.93 33.99 -14.14
C LEU A 673 -1.18 32.68 -13.86
N PRO A 674 0.16 32.67 -13.99
CA PRO A 674 0.97 31.54 -13.54
C PRO A 674 0.75 31.26 -12.05
N PRO A 675 1.03 30.03 -11.57
CA PRO A 675 1.02 29.73 -10.15
C PRO A 675 1.91 30.75 -9.41
N PRO A 676 1.42 31.44 -8.38
CA PRO A 676 2.23 32.42 -7.67
C PRO A 676 3.34 31.73 -6.90
N ASP A 677 4.50 32.36 -6.82
CA ASP A 677 5.58 31.91 -5.94
C ASP A 677 5.13 31.97 -4.48
N LEU A 678 5.47 30.93 -3.71
CA LEU A 678 5.22 30.93 -2.28
C LEU A 678 6.17 31.92 -1.59
N PRO A 679 5.70 32.74 -0.64
CA PRO A 679 6.56 33.65 0.13
C PRO A 679 7.71 32.92 0.84
N VAL A 680 7.50 31.65 1.22
CA VAL A 680 8.51 30.76 1.77
C VAL A 680 8.44 29.43 1.02
N PRO A 681 9.44 29.08 0.17
CA PRO A 681 9.42 27.86 -0.64
C PRO A 681 9.26 26.57 0.15
N ALA A 682 9.78 26.52 1.39
CA ALA A 682 9.66 25.35 2.27
C ALA A 682 8.20 24.99 2.63
N ASN A 683 7.24 25.89 2.40
CA ASN A 683 5.82 25.64 2.65
C ASN A 683 5.10 24.91 1.48
N GLU A 684 5.80 24.55 0.40
CA GLU A 684 5.21 23.81 -0.74
C GLU A 684 4.69 22.44 -0.28
N LYS A 685 5.47 21.73 0.53
CA LYS A 685 5.15 20.38 1.04
C LYS A 685 4.93 20.39 2.55
N LEU A 686 3.84 21.00 2.99
CA LEU A 686 3.45 20.99 4.41
C LEU A 686 2.39 19.93 4.72
N LEU A 687 2.37 19.49 5.97
CA LEU A 687 1.31 18.68 6.56
C LEU A 687 0.49 19.51 7.55
N ALA A 688 -0.84 19.45 7.44
CA ALA A 688 -1.77 20.13 8.33
C ALA A 688 -2.73 19.13 8.99
N TRP A 689 -3.12 19.38 10.23
CA TRP A 689 -4.17 18.60 10.90
C TRP A 689 -5.55 19.16 10.52
N VAL A 690 -6.49 18.30 10.12
CA VAL A 690 -7.90 18.67 9.88
C VAL A 690 -8.80 17.56 10.40
N GLY A 691 -9.65 17.86 11.38
CA GLY A 691 -10.53 16.88 12.02
C GLY A 691 -9.74 15.94 12.91
N ASP A 692 -9.50 14.72 12.43
CA ASP A 692 -8.82 13.62 13.09
C ASP A 692 -7.59 13.11 12.30
N GLU A 693 -7.25 13.78 11.19
CA GLU A 693 -6.18 13.34 10.28
C GLU A 693 -5.13 14.42 10.02
N ILE A 694 -3.90 13.97 9.70
CA ILE A 694 -2.84 14.83 9.16
C ILE A 694 -2.77 14.65 7.64
N LEU A 695 -2.98 15.74 6.91
CA LEU A 695 -3.15 15.77 5.47
C LEU A 695 -2.10 16.67 4.79
N PRO A 696 -1.63 16.31 3.57
CA PRO A 696 -0.85 17.23 2.74
C PRO A 696 -1.62 18.51 2.40
N ARG A 697 -0.89 19.61 2.15
CA ARG A 697 -1.43 20.95 1.79
C ARG A 697 -2.64 20.91 0.84
N ASP A 698 -2.56 20.17 -0.25
CA ASP A 698 -3.63 20.13 -1.28
C ASP A 698 -4.86 19.30 -0.90
N SER A 699 -4.73 18.46 0.13
CA SER A 699 -5.80 17.61 0.68
C SER A 699 -6.42 18.21 1.93
N ALA A 700 -5.75 19.12 2.63
CA ALA A 700 -6.22 19.78 3.84
C ALA A 700 -7.43 20.69 3.56
N LYS A 701 -8.65 20.14 3.67
CA LYS A 701 -9.92 20.80 3.34
C LYS A 701 -10.99 20.47 4.37
N VAL A 702 -11.89 21.41 4.59
CA VAL A 702 -13.12 21.19 5.39
C VAL A 702 -14.32 20.95 4.47
N SER A 703 -15.35 20.28 5.00
CA SER A 703 -16.59 20.06 4.27
C SER A 703 -17.27 21.40 3.92
N VAL A 704 -17.91 21.49 2.75
CA VAL A 704 -18.81 22.62 2.43
C VAL A 704 -20.01 22.71 3.38
N PHE A 705 -20.28 21.63 4.12
CA PHE A 705 -21.28 21.59 5.19
C PHE A 705 -20.73 22.01 6.56
N ASP A 706 -19.45 22.34 6.68
CA ASP A 706 -18.89 22.87 7.93
C ASP A 706 -19.40 24.29 8.20
N SER A 707 -19.71 24.58 9.46
CA SER A 707 -20.20 25.89 9.89
C SER A 707 -19.26 27.04 9.57
N VAL A 708 -17.94 26.81 9.50
CA VAL A 708 -16.99 27.85 9.11
C VAL A 708 -17.21 28.30 7.66
N VAL A 709 -17.59 27.38 6.77
CA VAL A 709 -17.85 27.67 5.35
C VAL A 709 -19.20 28.36 5.17
N GLN A 710 -20.22 27.92 5.90
CA GLN A 710 -21.58 28.46 5.75
C GLN A 710 -21.77 29.83 6.41
N GLY A 711 -21.03 30.13 7.48
CA GLY A 711 -21.25 31.36 8.25
C GLY A 711 -20.11 31.82 9.15
N GLY A 712 -18.88 31.29 8.99
CA GLY A 712 -17.73 31.72 9.78
C GLY A 712 -17.79 31.37 11.28
N ASP A 713 -18.63 30.40 11.67
CA ASP A 713 -18.80 29.97 13.07
C ASP A 713 -17.66 29.06 13.53
N SER A 714 -16.55 29.71 13.89
CA SER A 714 -15.33 29.10 14.43
C SER A 714 -14.53 30.09 15.28
N VAL A 715 -13.70 29.54 16.16
CA VAL A 715 -12.68 30.28 16.93
C VAL A 715 -11.27 29.92 16.44
N TRP A 716 -10.30 30.79 16.67
CA TRP A 716 -8.91 30.52 16.28
C TRP A 716 -7.89 31.15 17.22
N GLU A 717 -6.65 30.70 17.11
CA GLU A 717 -5.48 31.23 17.80
C GLU A 717 -4.26 31.27 16.87
N GLY A 718 -3.35 32.21 17.15
CA GLY A 718 -2.06 32.33 16.49
C GLY A 718 -0.96 31.98 17.48
N LEU A 719 -0.27 30.86 17.26
CA LEU A 719 0.82 30.39 18.12
C LEU A 719 2.16 30.56 17.42
N ARG A 720 3.24 30.62 18.20
CA ARG A 720 4.59 30.74 17.67
C ARG A 720 5.59 29.83 18.35
N VAL A 721 6.46 29.25 17.53
CA VAL A 721 7.53 28.36 17.96
C VAL A 721 8.84 29.12 17.99
N TYR A 722 9.51 29.07 19.14
CA TYR A 722 10.86 29.59 19.37
C TYR A 722 11.72 28.51 20.01
N SER A 723 12.85 28.16 19.41
CA SER A 723 13.87 27.28 20.02
C SER A 723 13.29 26.00 20.65
N GLY A 724 12.40 25.32 19.94
CA GLY A 724 11.76 24.07 20.35
C GLY A 724 10.60 24.22 21.33
N LYS A 725 10.13 25.44 21.60
CA LYS A 725 9.04 25.73 22.54
C LYS A 725 7.93 26.53 21.88
N ILE A 726 6.69 26.30 22.30
CA ILE A 726 5.54 27.12 21.92
C ILE A 726 5.34 28.21 22.98
N PHE A 727 5.58 29.46 22.60
CA PHE A 727 5.49 30.58 23.52
C PHE A 727 4.04 30.84 23.93
N LYS A 728 3.79 30.97 25.24
CA LYS A 728 2.46 31.28 25.81
C LYS A 728 1.32 30.32 25.42
N LEU A 729 1.64 29.04 25.15
CA LEU A 729 0.66 28.06 24.68
C LEU A 729 -0.56 27.93 25.61
N GLU A 730 -0.34 27.85 26.92
CA GLU A 730 -1.43 27.65 27.87
C GLU A 730 -2.40 28.84 27.88
N GLU A 731 -1.89 30.06 27.83
CA GLU A 731 -2.69 31.28 27.76
C GLU A 731 -3.46 31.39 26.44
N HIS A 732 -2.87 30.94 25.33
CA HIS A 732 -3.57 30.86 24.05
C HIS A 732 -4.72 29.85 24.11
N LEU A 733 -4.50 28.67 24.71
CA LEU A 733 -5.55 27.67 24.87
C LEU A 733 -6.66 28.18 25.81
N ASP A 734 -6.34 28.85 26.91
CA ASP A 734 -7.33 29.47 27.80
C ASP A 734 -8.29 30.37 27.02
N ARG A 735 -7.75 31.29 26.21
CA ARG A 735 -8.55 32.21 25.40
C ARG A 735 -9.37 31.50 24.31
N MET A 736 -8.84 30.43 23.73
CA MET A 736 -9.56 29.60 22.77
C MET A 736 -10.78 28.93 23.41
N PHE A 737 -10.60 28.35 24.60
CA PHE A 737 -11.70 27.73 25.37
C PHE A 737 -12.73 28.78 25.82
N ASP A 738 -12.30 29.95 26.26
CA ASP A 738 -13.21 31.06 26.60
C ASP A 738 -14.01 31.54 25.40
N SER A 739 -13.37 31.65 24.22
CA SER A 739 -14.04 32.02 22.97
C SER A 739 -15.05 30.96 22.54
N ALA A 740 -14.67 29.68 22.61
CA ALA A 740 -15.56 28.56 22.28
C ALA A 740 -16.77 28.52 23.23
N LYS A 741 -16.54 28.75 24.52
CA LYS A 741 -17.58 28.83 25.55
C LYS A 741 -18.53 30.02 25.32
N ALA A 742 -17.99 31.20 24.97
CA ALA A 742 -18.79 32.38 24.65
C ALA A 742 -19.72 32.13 23.45
N LEU A 743 -19.25 31.36 22.47
CA LEU A 743 -20.04 30.93 21.33
C LEU A 743 -20.92 29.69 21.62
N ALA A 744 -20.92 29.15 22.84
CA ALA A 744 -21.67 27.96 23.27
C ALA A 744 -21.33 26.67 22.48
N PHE A 745 -20.04 26.42 22.22
CA PHE A 745 -19.58 25.18 21.61
C PHE A 745 -19.88 23.99 22.54
N ASN A 746 -20.33 22.88 21.96
CA ASN A 746 -20.49 21.59 22.63
C ASN A 746 -19.43 20.62 22.10
N ASN A 747 -19.05 19.63 22.91
CA ASN A 747 -18.06 18.61 22.53
C ASN A 747 -16.74 19.22 22.04
N VAL A 748 -16.25 20.24 22.76
CA VAL A 748 -14.93 20.83 22.51
C VAL A 748 -13.86 19.80 22.91
N PRO A 749 -12.86 19.51 22.07
CA PRO A 749 -11.75 18.62 22.43
C PRO A 749 -11.05 19.09 23.71
N THR A 750 -10.53 18.15 24.48
CA THR A 750 -9.75 18.42 25.68
C THR A 750 -8.45 19.16 25.36
N ARG A 751 -7.88 19.81 26.38
CA ARG A 751 -6.62 20.54 26.23
C ARG A 751 -5.51 19.62 25.77
N GLU A 752 -5.47 18.40 26.29
CA GLU A 752 -4.48 17.38 26.01
C GLU A 752 -4.58 16.92 24.54
N GLU A 753 -5.80 16.66 24.04
CA GLU A 753 -6.04 16.29 22.63
C GLU A 753 -5.59 17.41 21.67
N ILE A 754 -5.90 18.67 21.99
CA ILE A 754 -5.45 19.81 21.17
C ILE A 754 -3.92 19.91 21.15
N LYS A 755 -3.27 19.73 22.32
CA LYS A 755 -1.80 19.75 22.41
C LYS A 755 -1.17 18.60 21.63
N GLU A 756 -1.73 17.40 21.71
CA GLU A 756 -1.27 16.24 20.95
C GLU A 756 -1.36 16.49 19.44
N ALA A 757 -2.45 17.06 18.95
CA ALA A 757 -2.61 17.43 17.54
C ALA A 757 -1.56 18.47 17.11
N ILE A 758 -1.33 19.50 17.93
CA ILE A 758 -0.32 20.53 17.66
C ILE A 758 1.08 19.90 17.59
N PHE A 759 1.48 19.13 18.60
CA PHE A 759 2.81 18.54 18.67
C PHE A 759 3.04 17.52 17.55
N SER A 760 2.08 16.64 17.30
CA SER A 760 2.17 15.65 16.21
C SER A 760 2.37 16.33 14.85
N THR A 761 1.66 17.43 14.60
CA THR A 761 1.76 18.17 13.34
C THR A 761 3.12 18.87 13.21
N LEU A 762 3.63 19.52 14.27
CA LEU A 762 4.94 20.16 14.24
C LEU A 762 6.09 19.15 14.07
N ILE A 763 6.05 18.03 14.79
CA ILE A 763 7.07 16.98 14.74
C ILE A 763 7.13 16.37 13.33
N ARG A 764 5.98 16.07 12.70
CA ARG A 764 5.95 15.53 11.33
C ARG A 764 6.45 16.52 10.26
N ASN A 765 6.38 17.82 10.53
CA ASN A 765 6.96 18.85 9.65
C ASN A 765 8.40 19.25 10.04
N ALA A 766 8.98 18.67 11.10
CA ALA A 766 10.26 19.09 11.68
C ALA A 766 10.33 20.60 12.02
N MET A 767 9.20 21.18 12.44
CA MET A 767 9.07 22.61 12.74
C MET A 767 9.35 22.89 14.23
N PHE A 768 10.62 23.07 14.56
CA PHE A 768 11.08 23.35 15.93
C PHE A 768 11.48 24.80 16.17
N ASP A 769 11.45 25.66 15.14
CA ASP A 769 11.74 27.09 15.29
C ASP A 769 11.09 27.87 14.13
N ASN A 770 11.02 29.21 14.20
CA ASN A 770 10.56 30.08 13.11
C ASN A 770 9.25 29.65 12.43
N ALA A 771 8.35 29.03 13.20
CA ALA A 771 7.08 28.51 12.73
C ALA A 771 5.93 29.25 13.42
N HIS A 772 4.89 29.52 12.63
CA HIS A 772 3.62 30.08 13.12
C HIS A 772 2.51 29.05 12.90
N ILE A 773 1.69 28.83 13.92
CA ILE A 773 0.54 27.92 13.83
C ILE A 773 -0.73 28.75 13.85
N ARG A 774 -1.55 28.63 12.81
CA ARG A 774 -2.96 29.02 12.85
C ARG A 774 -3.76 27.84 13.37
N LEU A 775 -4.09 27.88 14.66
CA LEU A 775 -4.95 26.90 15.32
C LEU A 775 -6.40 27.36 15.14
N SER A 776 -7.31 26.52 14.67
CA SER A 776 -8.73 26.87 14.54
C SER A 776 -9.62 25.72 15.00
N LEU A 777 -10.75 26.05 15.60
CA LEU A 777 -11.78 25.09 15.98
C LEU A 777 -13.12 25.57 15.45
N THR A 778 -13.67 24.82 14.50
CA THR A 778 -15.00 25.07 13.96
C THR A 778 -16.05 24.37 14.82
N ARG A 779 -17.29 24.86 14.76
CA ARG A 779 -18.45 24.13 15.31
C ARG A 779 -18.62 22.74 14.68
N GLY A 780 -18.05 22.55 13.49
CA GLY A 780 -18.02 21.31 12.74
C GLY A 780 -19.03 21.23 11.60
N LYS A 781 -19.13 20.04 11.03
CA LYS A 781 -20.06 19.69 9.96
C LYS A 781 -21.52 19.77 10.45
N LYS A 782 -22.40 20.26 9.59
CA LYS A 782 -23.85 20.24 9.80
C LYS A 782 -24.52 19.08 9.06
N VAL A 783 -25.60 18.56 9.64
CA VAL A 783 -26.49 17.58 8.95
C VAL A 783 -27.31 18.20 7.83
N THR A 784 -27.53 19.52 7.89
CA THR A 784 -28.22 20.29 6.86
C THR A 784 -27.76 21.74 6.87
N SER A 785 -27.93 22.45 5.74
CA SER A 785 -27.67 23.88 5.66
C SER A 785 -28.67 24.65 6.52
N GLY A 786 -28.19 25.57 7.35
CA GLY A 786 -29.04 26.41 8.20
C GLY A 786 -28.26 27.17 9.25
N MET A 787 -28.86 28.20 9.85
CA MET A 787 -28.17 29.03 10.85
C MET A 787 -28.09 28.39 12.23
N SER A 788 -29.02 27.50 12.59
CA SER A 788 -29.06 26.90 13.93
C SER A 788 -27.80 26.05 14.20
N PRO A 789 -27.13 26.22 15.35
CA PRO A 789 -26.03 25.35 15.77
C PRO A 789 -26.52 23.96 16.19
N ALA A 790 -27.83 23.75 16.36
CA ALA A 790 -28.40 22.42 16.64
C ALA A 790 -28.18 21.40 15.50
N PHE A 791 -27.82 21.87 14.30
CA PHE A 791 -27.48 20.99 13.18
C PHE A 791 -26.04 20.47 13.21
N ASN A 792 -25.20 20.95 14.12
CA ASN A 792 -23.82 20.51 14.31
C ASN A 792 -23.74 19.23 15.14
N LEU A 793 -24.12 18.11 14.52
CA LEU A 793 -24.23 16.81 15.21
C LEU A 793 -23.00 15.91 15.04
N TYR A 794 -22.02 16.33 14.23
CA TYR A 794 -20.79 15.56 13.96
C TYR A 794 -19.62 15.92 14.88
N GLY A 795 -19.79 16.83 15.84
CA GLY A 795 -18.72 17.34 16.70
C GLY A 795 -17.89 18.45 16.05
N CYS A 796 -16.99 19.05 16.83
CA CYS A 796 -16.13 20.15 16.38
C CYS A 796 -15.06 19.65 15.39
N THR A 797 -14.58 20.52 14.49
CA THR A 797 -13.44 20.22 13.61
C THR A 797 -12.23 21.06 14.02
N LEU A 798 -11.19 20.39 14.52
CA LEU A 798 -9.91 21.01 14.86
C LEU A 798 -9.04 21.15 13.60
N ILE A 799 -8.39 22.30 13.46
CA ILE A 799 -7.47 22.60 12.36
C ILE A 799 -6.15 23.11 12.95
N VAL A 800 -5.05 22.44 12.62
CA VAL A 800 -3.69 22.89 12.96
C VAL A 800 -2.94 23.17 11.66
N LEU A 801 -2.75 24.44 11.33
CA LEU A 801 -2.03 24.88 10.14
C LEU A 801 -0.71 25.55 10.54
N PRO A 802 0.42 24.81 10.60
CA PRO A 802 1.74 25.40 10.80
C PRO A 802 2.37 25.85 9.47
N GLU A 803 3.08 26.96 9.48
CA GLU A 803 3.88 27.44 8.35
C GLU A 803 5.25 27.91 8.84
N TRP A 804 6.30 27.68 8.03
CA TRP A 804 7.54 28.44 8.18
C TRP A 804 7.24 29.91 7.92
N LYS A 805 7.42 30.75 8.94
CA LYS A 805 6.93 32.13 8.91
C LYS A 805 7.80 33.03 9.81
N PRO A 806 8.78 33.75 9.24
CA PRO A 806 9.52 34.77 9.98
C PRO A 806 8.60 35.92 10.42
N PRO A 807 9.05 36.83 11.31
CA PRO A 807 8.30 38.05 11.64
C PRO A 807 7.87 38.79 10.37
N VAL A 808 6.60 39.19 10.31
CA VAL A 808 6.02 39.75 9.07
C VAL A 808 6.26 41.24 8.86
N TYR A 809 6.71 41.94 9.90
CA TYR A 809 6.98 43.38 9.86
C TYR A 809 8.46 43.67 10.09
N ASP A 810 8.91 44.82 9.60
CA ASP A 810 10.26 45.32 9.86
C ASP A 810 10.36 45.86 11.29
N ASN A 811 10.79 44.99 12.20
CA ASN A 811 11.03 45.35 13.59
C ASN A 811 12.31 46.19 13.79
N THR A 812 13.13 46.38 12.74
CA THR A 812 14.40 47.13 12.79
C THR A 812 14.23 48.59 12.40
N HIS A 813 13.53 48.87 11.30
CA HIS A 813 13.31 50.24 10.80
C HIS A 813 11.90 50.77 11.06
N GLY A 814 10.97 49.88 11.43
CA GLY A 814 9.58 50.23 11.70
C GLY A 814 8.70 50.32 10.45
N ILE A 815 7.41 50.50 10.68
CA ILE A 815 6.36 50.51 9.66
C ILE A 815 5.63 51.85 9.56
N THR A 816 4.91 52.03 8.45
CA THR A 816 3.95 53.11 8.24
C THR A 816 2.53 52.60 8.49
N LEU A 817 1.75 53.39 9.24
CA LEU A 817 0.34 53.15 9.50
C LEU A 817 -0.54 54.20 8.83
N VAL A 818 -1.77 53.79 8.51
CA VAL A 818 -2.85 54.71 8.11
C VAL A 818 -4.09 54.44 8.96
N THR A 819 -4.91 55.45 9.19
CA THR A 819 -6.19 55.29 9.87
C THR A 819 -7.26 54.85 8.88
N ALA A 820 -7.94 53.73 9.19
CA ALA A 820 -9.06 53.22 8.43
C ALA A 820 -10.37 53.97 8.74
N THR A 821 -11.21 54.09 7.72
CA THR A 821 -12.61 54.51 7.85
C THR A 821 -13.46 53.39 8.44
N THR A 822 -13.14 52.12 8.17
CA THR A 822 -13.76 50.96 8.82
C THR A 822 -13.57 51.00 10.34
N ARG A 823 -14.69 51.01 11.08
CA ARG A 823 -14.69 50.97 12.56
C ARG A 823 -14.56 49.54 13.07
N ARG A 824 -13.96 49.39 14.25
CA ARG A 824 -13.76 48.07 14.87
C ARG A 824 -15.07 47.54 15.46
N ASN A 825 -15.26 46.22 15.39
CA ASN A 825 -16.46 45.57 15.94
C ASN A 825 -16.65 45.89 17.44
N SER A 826 -17.89 46.25 17.77
CA SER A 826 -18.33 46.53 19.13
C SER A 826 -18.78 45.26 19.84
N PRO A 827 -18.66 45.18 21.18
CA PRO A 827 -19.38 44.21 22.00
C PRO A 827 -20.90 44.18 21.75
N ASN A 828 -21.48 45.27 21.24
CA ASN A 828 -22.90 45.34 20.87
C ASN A 828 -23.26 44.55 19.60
N ASN A 829 -22.29 44.10 18.82
CA ASN A 829 -22.51 43.40 17.56
C ASN A 829 -21.82 42.03 17.59
N LEU A 830 -20.49 42.03 17.54
CA LEU A 830 -19.66 40.84 17.61
C LEU A 830 -18.43 41.19 18.44
N ASP A 831 -18.43 40.76 19.71
CA ASP A 831 -17.39 41.17 20.65
C ASP A 831 -16.02 40.65 20.21
N SER A 832 -15.11 41.60 20.00
CA SER A 832 -13.71 41.36 19.60
C SER A 832 -12.91 40.58 20.64
N LYS A 833 -13.41 40.42 21.87
CA LYS A 833 -12.83 39.52 22.89
C LYS A 833 -12.97 38.04 22.52
N ILE A 834 -13.96 37.69 21.70
CA ILE A 834 -14.07 36.35 21.11
C ILE A 834 -13.09 36.31 19.94
N HIS A 835 -12.11 35.41 19.99
CA HIS A 835 -11.14 35.27 18.91
C HIS A 835 -11.73 34.43 17.76
N HIS A 836 -12.67 35.01 17.02
CA HIS A 836 -13.49 34.36 15.99
C HIS A 836 -12.89 34.48 14.57
N ASN A 837 -13.33 33.64 13.63
CA ASN A 837 -12.85 33.71 12.22
C ASN A 837 -13.59 34.73 11.34
N ASN A 838 -14.58 35.46 11.86
CA ASN A 838 -15.29 36.53 11.12
C ASN A 838 -14.44 37.79 10.92
N LEU A 839 -13.37 37.68 10.14
CA LEU A 839 -12.33 38.70 9.96
C LEU A 839 -12.61 39.70 8.83
N LEU A 840 -13.81 39.71 8.23
CA LEU A 840 -14.11 40.64 7.12
C LEU A 840 -13.97 42.11 7.54
N ASN A 841 -14.33 42.46 8.78
CA ASN A 841 -14.13 43.80 9.35
C ASN A 841 -12.64 44.21 9.32
N ASN A 842 -11.76 43.33 9.75
CA ASN A 842 -10.31 43.53 9.76
C ASN A 842 -9.72 43.57 8.34
N ILE A 843 -10.19 42.71 7.43
CA ILE A 843 -9.74 42.64 6.04
C ILE A 843 -10.10 43.93 5.29
N LEU A 844 -11.28 44.50 5.52
CA LEU A 844 -11.68 45.79 4.92
C LEU A 844 -10.73 46.92 5.35
N ALA A 845 -10.37 46.99 6.62
CA ALA A 845 -9.35 47.94 7.09
C ALA A 845 -7.98 47.67 6.43
N LYS A 846 -7.59 46.41 6.24
CA LYS A 846 -6.35 46.07 5.53
C LYS A 846 -6.35 46.50 4.06
N ILE A 847 -7.50 46.40 3.38
CA ILE A 847 -7.66 46.90 2.01
C ILE A 847 -7.44 48.42 1.97
N GLU A 848 -7.99 49.17 2.91
CA GLU A 848 -7.74 50.61 3.03
C GLU A 848 -6.25 50.92 3.26
N GLY A 849 -5.59 50.15 4.15
CA GLY A 849 -4.15 50.22 4.37
C GLY A 849 -3.32 50.02 3.10
N ASN A 850 -3.63 48.95 2.35
CA ASN A 850 -2.95 48.63 1.10
C ASN A 850 -3.15 49.74 0.05
N ASN A 851 -4.36 50.28 -0.08
CA ASN A 851 -4.65 51.40 -1.00
C ASN A 851 -3.88 52.67 -0.64
N ALA A 852 -3.64 52.90 0.66
CA ALA A 852 -2.81 53.99 1.16
C ALA A 852 -1.30 53.70 1.12
N LYS A 853 -0.88 52.50 0.68
CA LYS A 853 0.51 52.03 0.70
C LYS A 853 1.12 52.06 2.11
N ALA A 854 0.32 51.71 3.11
CA ALA A 854 0.75 51.52 4.49
C ALA A 854 0.79 50.02 4.83
N GLU A 855 1.72 49.62 5.70
CA GLU A 855 1.87 48.21 6.09
C GLU A 855 0.72 47.71 6.96
N ASP A 856 0.05 48.58 7.72
CA ASP A 856 -1.11 48.22 8.53
C ASP A 856 -2.05 49.40 8.77
N ALA A 857 -3.30 49.12 9.19
CA ALA A 857 -4.32 50.14 9.36
C ALA A 857 -4.84 50.27 10.81
N ILE A 858 -4.76 51.48 11.38
CA ILE A 858 -5.33 51.83 12.68
C ILE A 858 -6.86 51.87 12.56
N MET A 859 -7.55 51.14 13.44
CA MET A 859 -9.01 51.12 13.52
C MET A 859 -9.48 51.88 14.76
N LEU A 860 -10.54 52.66 14.58
CA LEU A 860 -11.18 53.43 15.66
C LEU A 860 -12.41 52.69 16.21
N ASP A 861 -12.71 52.93 17.48
CA ASP A 861 -13.97 52.56 18.10
C ASP A 861 -15.14 53.44 17.59
N LYS A 862 -16.36 53.09 18.01
CA LYS A 862 -17.58 53.80 17.58
C LYS A 862 -17.62 55.28 18.00
N ASP A 863 -16.87 55.67 19.02
CA ASP A 863 -16.82 57.04 19.53
C ASP A 863 -15.61 57.83 18.99
N GLY A 864 -14.79 57.21 18.13
CA GLY A 864 -13.65 57.84 17.47
C GLY A 864 -12.32 57.74 18.21
N TYR A 865 -12.21 56.94 19.27
CA TYR A 865 -10.93 56.66 19.93
C TYR A 865 -10.21 55.49 19.27
N VAL A 866 -8.88 55.46 19.37
CA VAL A 866 -8.08 54.36 18.81
C VAL A 866 -8.38 53.07 19.56
N SER A 867 -8.61 51.98 18.82
CA SER A 867 -8.90 50.66 19.37
C SER A 867 -7.69 49.73 19.26
N GLU A 868 -7.35 49.35 18.03
CA GLU A 868 -6.21 48.52 17.66
C GLU A 868 -5.93 48.74 16.17
N THR A 869 -4.93 48.07 15.61
CA THR A 869 -4.87 47.90 14.16
C THR A 869 -5.77 46.74 13.74
N ASN A 870 -6.22 46.78 12.50
CA ASN A 870 -6.33 45.66 11.57
C ASN A 870 -5.94 44.26 12.09
N ALA A 871 -4.73 44.06 12.63
CA ALA A 871 -4.24 42.75 13.06
C ALA A 871 -3.49 42.74 14.42
N THR A 872 -3.23 43.88 15.05
CA THR A 872 -2.36 43.98 16.23
C THR A 872 -2.84 45.06 17.21
N ASN A 873 -2.60 44.87 18.52
CA ASN A 873 -2.84 45.95 19.47
C ASN A 873 -1.79 47.07 19.32
N ILE A 874 -2.04 48.26 19.84
CA ILE A 874 -1.19 49.44 19.62
C ILE A 874 -0.87 50.17 20.93
N PHE A 875 0.36 50.67 21.03
CA PHE A 875 0.89 51.42 22.16
C PHE A 875 1.54 52.72 21.69
N LEU A 876 1.61 53.71 22.57
CA LEU A 876 2.41 54.92 22.35
C LEU A 876 3.25 55.25 23.58
N VAL A 877 4.31 56.02 23.36
CA VAL A 877 5.08 56.68 24.41
C VAL A 877 4.87 58.18 24.32
N LYS A 878 4.56 58.79 25.46
CA LYS A 878 4.54 60.24 25.58
C LYS A 878 5.17 60.68 26.89
N LYS A 879 6.19 61.53 26.81
CA LYS A 879 6.94 62.05 27.98
C LYS A 879 7.40 60.92 28.91
N GLY A 880 7.94 59.84 28.34
CA GLY A 880 8.45 58.68 29.07
C GLY A 880 7.39 57.75 29.68
N ARG A 881 6.10 57.96 29.39
CA ARG A 881 4.99 57.11 29.85
C ARG A 881 4.50 56.26 28.70
N VAL A 882 4.22 54.98 28.96
CA VAL A 882 3.68 54.03 27.99
C VAL A 882 2.17 53.99 28.13
N LEU A 883 1.45 54.17 27.02
CA LEU A 883 0.00 54.19 26.98
C LEU A 883 -0.53 53.19 25.96
N THR A 884 -1.66 52.53 26.27
CA THR A 884 -2.41 51.67 25.34
C THR A 884 -3.91 51.91 25.49
N PRO A 885 -4.71 51.76 24.42
CA PRO A 885 -6.17 51.72 24.52
C PRO A 885 -6.68 50.66 25.49
N HIS A 886 -7.83 50.91 26.10
CA HIS A 886 -8.60 49.87 26.81
C HIS A 886 -9.02 48.75 25.86
N ALA A 887 -9.11 47.52 26.38
CA ALA A 887 -9.62 46.35 25.66
C ALA A 887 -11.16 46.35 25.46
N ASP A 888 -11.76 47.52 25.27
CA ASP A 888 -13.21 47.69 25.08
C ASP A 888 -13.64 47.26 23.68
N TYR A 889 -12.85 47.61 22.67
CA TYR A 889 -13.14 47.40 21.25
C TYR A 889 -12.07 46.58 20.51
N CYS A 890 -11.15 45.93 21.22
CA CYS A 890 -10.08 45.14 20.61
C CYS A 890 -9.95 43.76 21.26
N LEU A 891 -9.18 42.88 20.62
CA LEU A 891 -8.82 41.60 21.24
C LEU A 891 -7.84 41.88 22.39
N PRO A 892 -8.05 41.34 23.61
CA PRO A 892 -7.06 41.39 24.68
C PRO A 892 -5.88 40.48 24.31
N GLY A 893 -4.93 41.02 23.56
CA GLY A 893 -3.80 40.28 23.02
C GLY A 893 -2.89 39.72 24.11
N ILE A 894 -2.43 38.47 23.94
CA ILE A 894 -1.47 37.85 24.85
C ILE A 894 -0.10 38.54 24.76
N THR A 895 0.31 38.96 23.56
CA THR A 895 1.50 39.80 23.39
C THR A 895 1.34 41.16 24.08
N ARG A 896 0.16 41.79 23.97
CA ARG A 896 -0.16 43.05 24.67
C ARG A 896 -0.02 42.89 26.19
N ALA A 897 -0.65 41.87 26.76
CA ALA A 897 -0.55 41.58 28.20
C ALA A 897 0.90 41.32 28.63
N THR A 898 1.63 40.52 27.85
CA THR A 898 3.06 40.24 28.10
C THR A 898 3.90 41.53 28.08
N VAL A 899 3.66 42.43 27.12
CA VAL A 899 4.38 43.70 27.03
C VAL A 899 4.01 44.64 28.17
N MET A 900 2.75 44.68 28.59
CA MET A 900 2.34 45.45 29.78
C MET A 900 3.08 44.99 31.04
N ASP A 901 3.23 43.67 31.23
CA ASP A 901 4.03 43.12 32.33
C ASP A 901 5.50 43.51 32.23
N LEU A 902 6.07 43.51 31.02
CA LEU A 902 7.44 43.93 30.78
C LEU A 902 7.65 45.43 31.05
N VAL A 903 6.70 46.29 30.67
CA VAL A 903 6.74 47.74 30.96
C VAL A 903 6.85 47.97 32.46
N VAL A 904 6.02 47.28 33.25
CA VAL A 904 6.05 47.38 34.72
C VAL A 904 7.37 46.84 35.29
N LYS A 905 7.86 45.69 34.81
CA LYS A 905 9.15 45.09 35.23
C LYS A 905 10.35 45.99 34.91
N GLU A 906 10.32 46.66 33.76
CA GLU A 906 11.34 47.62 33.33
C GLU A 906 11.23 48.98 34.04
N LYS A 907 10.31 49.10 35.03
CA LYS A 907 10.07 50.29 35.85
C LYS A 907 9.61 51.51 35.04
N LEU A 908 8.86 51.27 33.97
CA LEU A 908 8.20 52.30 33.17
C LEU A 908 6.76 52.50 33.65
N VAL A 909 6.24 53.72 33.48
CA VAL A 909 4.84 54.03 33.84
C VAL A 909 3.92 53.53 32.73
N LEU A 910 3.05 52.58 33.07
CA LEU A 910 2.00 52.08 32.19
C LEU A 910 0.66 52.76 32.51
N GLU A 911 -0.06 53.20 31.49
CA GLU A 911 -1.42 53.72 31.60
C GLU A 911 -2.32 53.12 30.51
N GLU A 912 -3.38 52.44 30.94
CA GLU A 912 -4.43 51.97 30.03
C GLU A 912 -5.60 52.97 30.09
N ARG A 913 -5.95 53.58 28.95
CA ARG A 913 -7.07 54.53 28.85
C ARG A 913 -7.59 54.68 27.43
N ARG A 914 -8.65 55.46 27.24
CA ARG A 914 -9.06 55.91 25.90
C ARG A 914 -8.04 56.92 25.36
N ILE A 915 -7.62 56.73 24.11
CA ILE A 915 -6.58 57.54 23.45
C ILE A 915 -7.12 58.01 22.10
N SER A 916 -7.05 59.31 21.86
CA SER A 916 -7.48 59.91 20.59
C SER A 916 -6.42 59.74 19.51
N LEU A 917 -6.83 59.81 18.24
CA LEU A 917 -5.89 59.73 17.13
C LEU A 917 -4.85 60.85 17.14
N SER A 918 -5.23 62.06 17.57
CA SER A 918 -4.32 63.20 17.71
C SER A 918 -3.18 62.94 18.70
N GLU A 919 -3.41 62.13 19.73
CA GLU A 919 -2.36 61.75 20.69
C GLU A 919 -1.36 60.78 20.05
N PHE A 920 -1.81 59.85 19.19
CA PHE A 920 -0.91 59.00 18.41
C PHE A 920 -0.08 59.81 17.41
N HIS A 921 -0.69 60.78 16.72
CA HIS A 921 0.03 61.65 15.78
C HIS A 921 1.12 62.50 16.44
N THR A 922 1.01 62.77 17.74
CA THR A 922 1.94 63.59 18.51
C THR A 922 2.79 62.77 19.48
N ALA A 923 2.75 61.44 19.41
CA ALA A 923 3.54 60.56 20.26
C ALA A 923 5.05 60.70 20.00
N ASP A 924 5.83 60.38 21.04
CA ASP A 924 7.29 60.36 20.93
C ASP A 924 7.76 59.02 20.29
N GLU A 925 7.06 57.92 20.58
CA GLU A 925 7.22 56.60 19.97
C GLU A 925 5.85 55.91 19.83
N VAL A 926 5.68 55.04 18.84
CA VAL A 926 4.49 54.17 18.69
C VAL A 926 4.97 52.78 18.29
N TRP A 927 4.33 51.74 18.80
CA TRP A 927 4.52 50.37 18.32
C TRP A 927 3.22 49.57 18.36
N THR A 928 3.19 48.47 17.62
CA THR A 928 2.12 47.49 17.66
C THR A 928 2.59 46.17 18.26
N THR A 929 1.64 45.37 18.75
CA THR A 929 1.92 44.07 19.37
C THR A 929 1.01 42.96 18.85
N GLY A 930 1.59 41.82 18.47
CA GLY A 930 0.86 40.59 18.16
C GLY A 930 1.78 39.40 17.90
N THR A 931 1.28 38.17 17.93
CA THR A 931 2.13 36.96 17.84
C THR A 931 3.00 36.90 16.57
N MET A 932 2.48 37.35 15.43
CA MET A 932 3.23 37.34 14.16
C MET A 932 4.23 38.49 14.01
N GLY A 933 3.88 39.69 14.51
CA GLY A 933 4.70 40.90 14.42
C GLY A 933 5.64 41.12 15.60
N GLU A 934 5.41 40.43 16.71
CA GLU A 934 6.07 40.66 18.01
C GLU A 934 5.81 42.07 18.52
N LEU A 935 6.84 42.91 18.67
CA LEU A 935 6.75 44.35 18.96
C LEU A 935 7.27 45.11 17.74
N THR A 936 6.36 45.68 16.96
CA THR A 936 6.69 46.35 15.69
C THR A 936 6.62 47.88 15.84
N PRO A 937 7.72 48.63 15.66
CA PRO A 937 7.71 50.09 15.74
C PRO A 937 6.91 50.71 14.60
N ALA A 938 6.17 51.80 14.86
CA ALA A 938 5.50 52.61 13.85
C ALA A 938 6.14 54.00 13.80
N VAL A 939 6.82 54.30 12.70
CA VAL A 939 7.61 55.54 12.53
C VAL A 939 6.84 56.64 11.79
N LYS A 940 5.71 56.29 11.18
CA LYS A 940 4.87 57.22 10.43
C LYS A 940 3.39 56.83 10.53
N ILE A 941 2.51 57.80 10.78
CA ILE A 941 1.06 57.61 10.86
C ILE A 941 0.36 58.70 10.05
N ASP A 942 -0.52 58.34 9.12
CA ASP A 942 -1.32 59.28 8.32
C ASP A 942 -0.46 60.39 7.66
N GLY A 943 0.71 60.02 7.15
CA GLY A 943 1.65 60.96 6.53
C GLY A 943 2.57 61.71 7.51
N ARG A 944 2.36 61.62 8.82
CA ARG A 944 3.12 62.34 9.86
C ARG A 944 4.21 61.46 10.45
N ILE A 945 5.42 62.00 10.56
CA ILE A 945 6.54 61.34 11.22
C ILE A 945 6.25 61.28 12.73
N ILE A 946 6.42 60.09 13.32
CA ILE A 946 6.32 59.89 14.77
C ILE A 946 7.70 60.11 15.40
N GLY A 947 7.76 60.94 16.44
CA GLY A 947 9.02 61.36 17.05
C GLY A 947 9.99 61.94 16.02
N ASN A 948 11.13 61.29 15.82
CA ASN A 948 12.15 61.62 14.82
C ASN A 948 12.14 60.68 13.60
N GLY A 949 11.15 59.81 13.46
CA GLY A 949 11.04 58.84 12.38
C GLY A 949 11.98 57.64 12.50
N GLN A 950 12.50 57.38 13.69
CA GLN A 950 13.35 56.23 14.02
C GLN A 950 12.73 55.42 15.16
N VAL A 951 13.18 54.18 15.34
CA VAL A 951 12.80 53.36 16.49
C VAL A 951 13.32 54.01 17.76
N GLY A 952 12.40 54.30 18.70
CA GLY A 952 12.75 55.00 19.92
C GLY A 952 13.35 54.09 21.02
N PRO A 953 13.99 54.70 22.03
CA PRO A 953 14.70 53.97 23.07
C PRO A 953 13.82 53.09 23.95
N VAL A 954 12.56 53.48 24.22
CA VAL A 954 11.65 52.65 25.02
C VAL A 954 11.25 51.41 24.23
N THR A 955 10.90 51.58 22.97
CA THR A 955 10.54 50.49 22.05
C THR A 955 11.68 49.49 21.93
N LEU A 956 12.91 49.96 21.66
CA LEU A 956 14.09 49.11 21.52
C LEU A 956 14.41 48.33 22.81
N ARG A 957 14.27 48.98 23.97
CA ARG A 957 14.45 48.31 25.27
C ARG A 957 13.46 47.17 25.45
N LEU A 958 12.18 47.40 25.14
CA LEU A 958 11.14 46.37 25.26
C LEU A 958 11.31 45.24 24.23
N GLN A 959 11.71 45.54 22.99
CA GLN A 959 12.04 44.52 21.98
C GLN A 959 13.13 43.57 22.47
N ASN A 960 14.21 44.09 23.05
CA ASN A 960 15.32 43.28 23.55
C ASN A 960 14.89 42.34 24.69
N VAL A 961 14.10 42.85 25.64
CA VAL A 961 13.63 42.04 26.78
C VAL A 961 12.59 41.01 26.32
N TYR A 962 11.71 41.38 25.39
CA TYR A 962 10.73 40.46 24.81
C TYR A 962 11.42 39.30 24.08
N LYS A 963 12.41 39.60 23.22
CA LYS A 963 13.19 38.60 22.50
C LYS A 963 13.85 37.59 23.44
N LYS A 964 14.50 38.08 24.51
CA LYS A 964 15.10 37.21 25.53
C LYS A 964 14.06 36.29 26.18
N MET A 965 12.88 36.83 26.50
CA MET A 965 11.79 36.06 27.11
C MET A 965 11.26 34.95 26.18
N THR A 966 11.15 35.22 24.88
CA THR A 966 10.67 34.22 23.90
C THR A 966 11.66 33.06 23.71
N GLU A 967 12.96 33.29 23.88
CA GLU A 967 13.98 32.23 23.82
C GLU A 967 13.97 31.34 25.09
N GLU A 968 13.70 31.95 26.26
CA GLU A 968 13.79 31.29 27.56
C GLU A 968 12.52 30.53 27.97
N SER A 969 11.33 30.99 27.56
CA SER A 969 10.04 30.48 28.06
C SER A 969 9.16 29.85 26.98
N GLY A 970 8.18 29.04 27.40
CA GLY A 970 7.23 28.36 26.52
C GLY A 970 7.09 26.87 26.85
N VAL A 971 6.09 26.23 26.25
CA VAL A 971 5.85 24.79 26.41
C VAL A 971 6.75 24.02 25.44
N PRO A 972 7.61 23.10 25.91
CA PRO A 972 8.51 22.35 25.03
C PRO A 972 7.75 21.41 24.11
N ILE A 973 8.18 21.34 22.85
CA ILE A 973 7.70 20.34 21.89
C ILE A 973 8.33 18.99 22.27
N PRO A 974 7.53 17.91 22.44
CA PRO A 974 8.06 16.57 22.69
C PRO A 974 9.08 16.17 21.61
N THR A 975 10.06 15.34 21.97
CA THR A 975 11.14 14.82 21.10
C THR A 975 12.16 15.83 20.56
N TYR A 976 12.03 17.13 20.87
CA TYR A 976 13.08 18.09 20.55
C TYR A 976 14.34 17.85 21.38
N VAL A 977 15.44 17.47 20.71
CA VAL A 977 16.78 17.38 21.29
C VAL A 977 17.58 18.58 20.81
N LYS A 978 18.05 19.42 21.74
CA LYS A 978 18.90 20.57 21.40
C LYS A 978 20.24 20.01 20.90
N SER A 979 20.50 20.16 19.60
CA SER A 979 21.79 19.85 18.97
C SER A 979 22.89 20.81 19.40
#